data_AF-A0A3L7VNB8-F1
#
_entry.id   AF-A0A3L7VNB8-F1
#
_cell.length_a   1.000
_cell.length_b   1.000
_cell.length_c   1.000
_cell.angle_alpha   90.00
_cell.angle_beta   90.00
_cell.angle_gamma   90.00
#
_symmetry.space_group_name_H-M   'P 1'
#
loop_
_entity.id
_entity.type
_entity.pdbx_description
1 polymer ?
#
loop_
_entity_poly.entity_id
_entity_poly.type
_entity_poly.pdbx_seq_one_letter_code
_entity_poly.pdbx_strand_id
1 'polypeptide(L)'
;MSVLDSTGCDSYLLLRISTGWSGSGPSTMALTQRDKSTSVGPTWKTPDRRDIIRACSVPGQVSTGQSIPFAEYPIMQRRSGLVLLCLCLLCRVSLAALPPAPGNVKLVRSVQSGAWSNAATWEGNEIPSHGVQVQVRPGHTVTYDVRAPESLVIRALFIAGTVSFATEKSTQLNVGLIKIEASDSTEEEGFDCEMHLVAPDPKIARASLLVGTLLQPVAENSTALIRLKYIPGMNKESCPAIVCCGGRMDFHGASLSRTWVKLGANATRGATDVTLAETVTGWKIGDQIIVTATEGDDDKERTTEERTITAIDGTQIRFDEPLLAEHLGDGEFRGEVANLSRNVIVESADPDGERGHTMYHRYSAGSIGYAEFRHLGKQGVLGRYSLHFHLVGSTMRGSSVIGASIRDSHNRWLTIHGTNHLVVRDCVGYRSLGHGYFMEDGTEVYNVLDRNLAVEARATKKLPKQVLPFDQNEGAGFWWANSLNTFTRNVATANGQYGFRFEATETSVLKLVMPVLQPDGLEKDVDIRTLPFVRFDDNEVHSNHGLYGINLGEGVNGVGPDARHPFVVRNTKIWNVHYGLRPQVPSLLVENLTIQSHYGIYHPNFDNHVYRNVTIRQTNTEPFNRGHDDLSLQHGGVTVDGLTFDGCRSGGMPLIQISDDNDTGHAASHFRHVEVRNWTDNSKQKAIVNLGGGPRPQPQFEHGVPITLHDWFGPGRHAQVVSIRSPEYKAHADAYRAEPPLTGDESRVTEVSDIDFPQLLDPIDDLPPATVITQVTPRERQLLVQGTCSDNNAVKRVLVNGQAARATSDNFATWEVTLDRSGLSEIIAHSEDAAGNIEHLAHTLTLTEVQVIARE
;
A
#
# COMPACT_ATOMS: atom_id res chain seq x y z
N MET A 1 -35.28 48.41 -18.65
CA MET A 1 -34.89 48.57 -17.23
C MET A 1 -35.05 47.21 -16.58
N SER A 2 -33.96 46.66 -16.09
CA SER A 2 -33.81 45.32 -15.53
C SER A 2 -32.58 45.36 -14.64
N VAL A 3 -32.65 44.74 -13.46
CA VAL A 3 -31.58 44.85 -12.45
C VAL A 3 -30.90 43.50 -12.31
N LEU A 4 -29.64 43.48 -12.74
CA LEU A 4 -28.58 42.57 -12.28
C LEU A 4 -27.83 43.33 -11.15
N ASP A 5 -26.90 42.77 -10.37
CA ASP A 5 -26.06 41.59 -10.62
C ASP A 5 -25.41 41.06 -9.32
N SER A 6 -24.55 40.05 -9.48
CA SER A 6 -23.39 39.67 -8.64
C SER A 6 -23.63 38.84 -7.37
N THR A 7 -23.24 37.57 -7.44
CA THR A 7 -22.04 37.08 -6.73
C THR A 7 -21.56 35.78 -7.37
N GLY A 8 -20.26 35.66 -7.62
CA GLY A 8 -19.61 34.48 -8.20
C GLY A 8 -18.11 34.55 -8.02
N CYS A 9 -17.47 33.40 -7.81
CA CYS A 9 -16.03 33.28 -7.59
C CYS A 9 -15.46 32.15 -8.46
N ASP A 10 -14.81 32.52 -9.57
CA ASP A 10 -13.97 31.63 -10.36
C ASP A 10 -12.53 31.62 -9.83
N SER A 11 -11.90 30.44 -9.80
CA SER A 11 -10.48 30.29 -9.42
C SER A 11 -9.80 29.12 -10.14
N TYR A 12 -9.61 29.25 -11.46
CA TYR A 12 -8.66 28.44 -12.23
C TYR A 12 -7.86 29.33 -13.20
N LEU A 13 -6.52 29.30 -13.12
CA LEU A 13 -5.65 30.16 -13.94
C LEU A 13 -4.61 29.36 -14.74
N LEU A 14 -4.99 28.99 -15.96
CA LEU A 14 -4.07 28.51 -17.00
C LEU A 14 -3.19 29.66 -17.50
N LEU A 15 -1.90 29.69 -17.13
CA LEU A 15 -0.99 30.73 -17.58
C LEU A 15 -0.33 30.39 -18.93
N ARG A 16 -0.84 30.97 -20.03
CA ARG A 16 -0.07 31.08 -21.28
C ARG A 16 0.90 32.26 -21.19
N ILE A 17 2.17 32.03 -21.52
CA ILE A 17 3.17 33.10 -21.61
C ILE A 17 3.04 33.83 -22.95
N SER A 18 2.86 35.15 -22.90
CA SER A 18 3.04 36.06 -24.03
C SER A 18 3.98 37.19 -23.63
N THR A 19 5.02 37.44 -24.43
CA THR A 19 6.05 38.45 -24.13
C THR A 19 5.54 39.88 -24.32
N GLY A 20 5.63 40.69 -23.27
CA GLY A 20 5.44 42.16 -23.32
C GLY A 20 6.64 42.86 -22.68
N TRP A 21 7.02 44.03 -23.20
CA TRP A 21 8.23 44.77 -22.79
C TRP A 21 7.85 46.17 -22.24
N SER A 22 8.82 46.88 -21.66
CA SER A 22 8.69 48.15 -20.91
C SER A 22 7.99 48.05 -19.53
N GLY A 23 8.31 48.90 -18.55
CA GLY A 23 9.39 49.89 -18.51
C GLY A 23 9.27 50.94 -17.38
N SER A 24 10.38 51.60 -17.06
CA SER A 24 10.56 52.71 -16.10
C SER A 24 10.44 52.42 -14.58
N GLY A 25 11.42 52.92 -13.82
CA GLY A 25 11.31 53.29 -12.40
C GLY A 25 11.13 54.82 -12.29
N PRO A 26 11.77 55.56 -11.35
CA PRO A 26 12.88 55.17 -10.46
C PRO A 26 12.78 55.68 -9.00
N SER A 27 13.76 55.31 -8.16
CA SER A 27 14.54 56.17 -7.23
C SER A 27 15.66 55.30 -6.60
N THR A 28 16.99 55.51 -6.72
CA THR A 28 17.89 56.65 -6.36
C THR A 28 17.79 57.06 -4.89
N MET A 29 18.85 57.15 -4.07
CA MET A 29 20.31 57.24 -4.29
C MET A 29 21.07 56.17 -3.45
N ALA A 30 22.28 55.65 -3.75
CA ALA A 30 23.57 56.21 -4.26
C ALA A 30 24.36 57.00 -3.17
N LEU A 31 25.71 56.96 -3.06
CA LEU A 31 26.78 56.28 -3.84
C LEU A 31 28.13 56.26 -3.07
N THR A 32 29.05 55.34 -3.44
CA THR A 32 30.55 55.43 -3.64
C THR A 32 31.23 54.10 -3.21
N GLN A 33 32.08 53.39 -3.97
CA GLN A 33 33.37 53.68 -4.65
C GLN A 33 34.48 54.16 -3.67
N ARG A 34 35.73 53.66 -3.64
CA ARG A 34 36.52 52.66 -4.41
C ARG A 34 37.76 52.28 -3.53
N ASP A 35 38.71 51.35 -3.79
CA ASP A 35 39.09 50.49 -4.94
C ASP A 35 39.93 49.26 -4.46
N LYS A 36 40.18 48.26 -5.34
CA LYS A 36 41.23 47.20 -5.33
C LYS A 36 41.87 46.66 -4.02
N SER A 37 41.85 45.33 -3.84
CA SER A 37 43.05 44.48 -4.03
C SER A 37 42.76 42.96 -4.04
N THR A 38 43.74 42.18 -4.46
CA THR A 38 43.73 40.77 -4.89
C THR A 38 43.54 39.71 -3.80
N SER A 39 42.74 38.67 -4.08
CA SER A 39 43.19 37.26 -4.11
C SER A 39 42.12 36.37 -4.77
N VAL A 40 42.47 35.13 -5.17
CA VAL A 40 41.60 34.23 -5.95
C VAL A 40 41.56 32.84 -5.31
N GLY A 41 40.35 32.31 -5.11
CA GLY A 41 40.10 30.90 -4.82
C GLY A 41 38.90 30.41 -5.66
N PRO A 42 39.00 29.28 -6.38
CA PRO A 42 37.89 28.76 -7.16
C PRO A 42 36.86 28.06 -6.28
N THR A 43 35.57 28.36 -6.48
CA THR A 43 34.45 27.64 -5.85
C THR A 43 34.24 26.28 -6.51
N TRP A 44 34.10 25.24 -5.69
CA TRP A 44 33.78 23.90 -6.18
C TRP A 44 32.29 23.75 -6.48
N LYS A 45 31.96 23.11 -7.60
CA LYS A 45 30.59 22.73 -7.95
C LYS A 45 30.28 21.32 -7.44
N THR A 46 29.01 21.10 -7.10
CA THR A 46 28.44 19.78 -6.80
C THR A 46 28.56 18.82 -8.01
N PRO A 47 28.97 17.56 -7.80
CA PRO A 47 28.89 16.51 -8.83
C PRO A 47 27.46 16.00 -9.08
N ASP A 48 27.26 15.38 -10.25
CA ASP A 48 25.99 14.74 -10.67
C ASP A 48 25.90 13.29 -10.14
N ARG A 49 24.68 12.80 -9.82
CA ARG A 49 24.44 11.45 -9.27
C ARG A 49 24.44 10.38 -10.37
N ARG A 50 25.63 9.98 -10.85
CA ARG A 50 25.83 8.73 -11.61
C ARG A 50 27.20 8.11 -11.29
N ASP A 51 27.21 7.09 -10.42
CA ASP A 51 28.14 5.94 -10.43
C ASP A 51 27.95 5.09 -9.16
N ILE A 52 26.97 4.17 -9.17
CA ILE A 52 26.88 3.06 -8.19
C ILE A 52 26.44 1.78 -8.91
N ILE A 53 27.38 1.08 -9.57
CA ILE A 53 27.26 -0.35 -9.88
C ILE A 53 28.66 -0.98 -9.77
N ARG A 54 28.73 -2.18 -9.15
CA ARG A 54 29.90 -3.08 -8.99
C ARG A 54 30.85 -2.80 -7.82
N ALA A 55 30.69 -3.60 -6.76
CA ALA A 55 31.80 -4.04 -5.91
C ALA A 55 31.54 -5.49 -5.46
N CYS A 56 32.17 -6.47 -6.12
CA CYS A 56 32.20 -7.88 -5.71
C CYS A 56 33.33 -8.65 -6.43
N SER A 57 33.86 -9.68 -5.76
CA SER A 57 34.89 -10.65 -6.17
C SER A 57 36.38 -10.19 -6.24
N VAL A 58 37.22 -10.98 -5.56
CA VAL A 58 38.71 -11.02 -5.49
C VAL A 58 39.07 -12.43 -4.95
N PRO A 59 40.20 -13.12 -5.29
CA PRO A 59 41.21 -12.92 -6.35
C PRO A 59 41.32 -14.10 -7.36
N GLY A 60 42.12 -13.97 -8.43
CA GLY A 60 42.48 -15.08 -9.35
C GLY A 60 43.53 -14.70 -10.41
N GLN A 61 44.31 -15.67 -10.92
CA GLN A 61 45.54 -15.46 -11.74
C GLN A 61 45.96 -16.76 -12.47
N VAL A 62 46.83 -16.82 -13.52
CA VAL A 62 47.70 -15.85 -14.22
C VAL A 62 47.75 -16.18 -15.74
N SER A 63 47.74 -15.17 -16.64
CA SER A 63 48.08 -15.26 -18.10
C SER A 63 47.18 -16.19 -18.97
N THR A 64 47.08 -16.17 -20.30
CA THR A 64 47.57 -15.39 -21.49
C THR A 64 46.37 -15.13 -22.43
N GLY A 65 46.37 -14.35 -23.53
CA GLY A 65 47.37 -13.52 -24.23
C GLY A 65 47.16 -13.56 -25.78
N GLN A 66 47.45 -12.46 -26.49
CA GLN A 66 47.22 -12.23 -27.95
C GLN A 66 45.73 -12.18 -28.44
N SER A 67 45.30 -11.41 -29.46
CA SER A 67 45.79 -10.11 -30.00
C SER A 67 44.83 -9.50 -31.07
N ILE A 68 44.36 -8.24 -30.86
CA ILE A 68 44.26 -7.11 -31.85
C ILE A 68 43.27 -7.27 -33.07
N PRO A 69 42.64 -6.21 -33.64
CA PRO A 69 42.48 -4.78 -33.26
C PRO A 69 41.01 -4.30 -33.07
N PHE A 70 40.84 -3.05 -32.61
CA PHE A 70 39.61 -2.24 -32.73
C PHE A 70 39.62 -1.34 -33.98
N ALA A 71 38.46 -0.77 -34.34
CA ALA A 71 38.35 0.38 -35.24
C ALA A 71 37.37 1.43 -34.65
N GLU A 72 37.65 2.72 -34.85
CA GLU A 72 36.96 3.84 -34.20
C GLU A 72 35.88 4.49 -35.09
N TYR A 73 34.92 5.17 -34.47
CA TYR A 73 33.97 6.07 -35.14
C TYR A 73 34.06 7.50 -34.58
N PRO A 74 34.50 8.49 -35.39
CA PRO A 74 34.54 9.89 -34.97
C PRO A 74 33.23 10.65 -35.26
N ILE A 75 32.98 11.68 -34.45
CA ILE A 75 31.89 12.65 -34.54
C ILE A 75 32.28 13.78 -35.52
N MET A 76 31.34 14.38 -36.29
CA MET A 76 31.23 15.86 -36.42
C MET A 76 30.03 16.41 -37.24
N GLN A 77 29.38 17.41 -36.61
CA GLN A 77 28.89 18.70 -37.14
C GLN A 77 27.91 18.82 -38.34
N ARG A 78 26.98 19.78 -38.17
CA ARG A 78 26.09 20.34 -39.21
C ARG A 78 26.84 21.29 -40.14
N ARG A 79 26.40 21.40 -41.40
CA ARG A 79 26.33 22.69 -42.13
C ARG A 79 25.26 22.66 -43.23
N SER A 80 24.70 23.83 -43.54
CA SER A 80 23.56 24.00 -44.45
C SER A 80 23.99 24.25 -45.90
N GLY A 81 23.18 23.81 -46.88
CA GLY A 81 23.34 24.20 -48.28
C GLY A 81 22.14 23.78 -49.14
N LEU A 82 21.57 24.72 -49.90
CA LEU A 82 20.55 24.44 -50.92
C LEU A 82 21.23 24.04 -52.23
N VAL A 83 20.77 22.96 -52.87
CA VAL A 83 20.69 22.85 -54.34
C VAL A 83 19.36 22.19 -54.68
N LEU A 84 18.68 22.71 -55.70
CA LEU A 84 17.40 22.22 -56.20
C LEU A 84 17.61 21.59 -57.58
N LEU A 85 17.23 20.32 -57.78
CA LEU A 85 16.90 19.81 -59.12
C LEU A 85 15.98 18.57 -59.06
N CYS A 86 15.22 18.37 -60.13
CA CYS A 86 14.11 17.42 -60.18
C CYS A 86 14.53 16.00 -60.58
N LEU A 87 13.82 15.00 -60.04
CA LEU A 87 13.55 13.77 -60.79
C LEU A 87 12.24 13.13 -60.30
N CYS A 88 11.23 13.08 -61.17
CA CYS A 88 9.94 12.49 -60.88
C CYS A 88 9.90 11.05 -61.41
N LEU A 89 9.48 10.08 -60.58
CA LEU A 89 8.37 9.17 -60.90
C LEU A 89 7.99 8.23 -59.72
N LEU A 90 6.71 7.83 -59.69
CA LEU A 90 6.20 6.58 -59.10
C LEU A 90 6.42 6.30 -57.59
N CYS A 91 6.00 7.22 -56.72
CA CYS A 91 5.48 6.79 -55.42
C CYS A 91 4.08 6.18 -55.59
N ARG A 92 3.95 4.85 -55.41
CA ARG A 92 2.64 4.24 -55.13
C ARG A 92 2.25 4.58 -53.69
N VAL A 93 1.52 5.68 -53.52
CA VAL A 93 0.86 5.97 -52.24
C VAL A 93 -0.20 4.91 -52.01
N SER A 94 0.12 3.93 -51.16
CA SER A 94 -0.92 3.12 -50.54
C SER A 94 -1.71 4.04 -49.63
N LEU A 95 -2.99 4.30 -49.94
CA LEU A 95 -3.87 4.94 -48.99
C LEU A 95 -3.99 3.98 -47.80
N ALA A 96 -3.29 4.29 -46.71
CA ALA A 96 -3.70 3.79 -45.41
C ALA A 96 -5.13 4.26 -45.21
N ALA A 97 -6.07 3.32 -45.12
CA ALA A 97 -7.46 3.66 -44.87
C ALA A 97 -7.53 4.44 -43.56
N LEU A 98 -8.18 5.61 -43.60
CA LEU A 98 -8.61 6.27 -42.38
C LEU A 98 -9.39 5.25 -41.53
N PRO A 99 -9.23 5.23 -40.20
CA PRO A 99 -10.12 4.45 -39.36
C PRO A 99 -11.56 4.85 -39.71
N PRO A 100 -12.49 3.90 -39.87
CA PRO A 100 -13.87 4.25 -40.20
C PRO A 100 -14.40 5.19 -39.13
N ALA A 101 -15.08 6.26 -39.56
CA ALA A 101 -15.87 7.07 -38.64
C ALA A 101 -16.80 6.13 -37.84
N PRO A 102 -17.07 6.41 -36.55
CA PRO A 102 -17.88 5.51 -35.72
C PRO A 102 -19.26 5.32 -36.35
N GLY A 103 -19.45 4.19 -37.03
CA GLY A 103 -20.72 3.83 -37.62
C GLY A 103 -21.73 3.63 -36.50
N ASN A 104 -22.97 4.09 -36.69
CA ASN A 104 -24.05 4.00 -35.70
C ASN A 104 -24.13 2.58 -35.11
N VAL A 105 -23.56 2.42 -33.92
CA VAL A 105 -23.66 1.15 -33.19
C VAL A 105 -25.12 1.00 -32.80
N LYS A 106 -25.70 -0.16 -33.11
CA LYS A 106 -27.08 -0.43 -32.71
C LYS A 106 -27.16 -0.40 -31.19
N LEU A 107 -28.03 0.47 -30.66
CA LEU A 107 -28.32 0.59 -29.24
C LEU A 107 -29.65 -0.10 -28.96
N VAL A 108 -29.62 -1.14 -28.12
CA VAL A 108 -30.80 -1.90 -27.67
C VAL A 108 -31.12 -1.48 -26.24
N ARG A 109 -32.36 -1.08 -25.96
CA ARG A 109 -32.76 -0.64 -24.62
C ARG A 109 -33.79 -1.55 -23.99
N SER A 110 -33.79 -1.62 -22.67
CA SER A 110 -34.89 -2.23 -21.93
C SER A 110 -36.21 -1.46 -22.12
N VAL A 111 -37.33 -2.16 -22.30
CA VAL A 111 -38.69 -1.59 -22.30
C VAL A 111 -39.50 -1.94 -21.04
N GLN A 112 -39.04 -2.93 -20.27
CA GLN A 112 -39.58 -3.33 -18.97
C GLN A 112 -38.52 -4.13 -18.20
N SER A 113 -38.74 -4.36 -16.90
CA SER A 113 -37.96 -5.32 -16.12
C SER A 113 -38.14 -6.76 -16.61
N GLY A 114 -37.14 -7.63 -16.45
CA GLY A 114 -37.23 -9.05 -16.80
C GLY A 114 -35.88 -9.74 -17.02
N ALA A 115 -35.89 -10.99 -17.46
CA ALA A 115 -34.66 -11.74 -17.77
C ALA A 115 -34.01 -11.23 -19.07
N TRP A 116 -32.67 -11.15 -19.12
CA TRP A 116 -31.92 -10.76 -20.31
C TRP A 116 -32.24 -11.68 -21.50
N SER A 117 -32.44 -12.97 -21.25
CA SER A 117 -32.85 -13.98 -22.23
C SER A 117 -34.27 -13.80 -22.80
N ASN A 118 -35.10 -12.92 -22.22
CA ASN A 118 -36.45 -12.65 -22.72
C ASN A 118 -36.45 -11.54 -23.78
N ALA A 119 -36.84 -11.86 -25.01
CA ALA A 119 -37.00 -10.88 -26.08
C ALA A 119 -37.92 -9.70 -25.70
N ALA A 120 -38.98 -9.95 -24.92
CA ALA A 120 -39.95 -8.91 -24.52
C ALA A 120 -39.40 -7.90 -23.51
N THR A 121 -38.21 -8.13 -22.93
CA THR A 121 -37.52 -7.14 -22.08
C THR A 121 -36.93 -5.99 -22.91
N TRP A 122 -36.79 -6.13 -24.23
CA TRP A 122 -35.97 -5.25 -25.08
C TRP A 122 -36.74 -4.54 -26.21
N GLU A 123 -36.26 -3.36 -26.60
CA GLU A 123 -36.77 -2.60 -27.76
C GLU A 123 -36.70 -3.44 -29.05
N GLY A 124 -37.79 -3.40 -29.84
CA GLY A 124 -37.93 -4.22 -31.03
C GLY A 124 -38.27 -5.70 -30.79
N ASN A 125 -38.37 -6.14 -29.52
CA ASN A 125 -38.51 -7.54 -29.14
C ASN A 125 -37.33 -8.40 -29.65
N GLU A 126 -36.10 -7.90 -29.48
CA GLU A 126 -34.85 -8.55 -29.88
C GLU A 126 -33.85 -8.58 -28.73
N ILE A 127 -33.33 -9.76 -28.41
CA ILE A 127 -32.30 -9.95 -27.37
C ILE A 127 -30.97 -9.31 -27.84
N PRO A 128 -30.23 -8.58 -26.98
CA PRO A 128 -28.93 -8.00 -27.33
C PRO A 128 -27.96 -8.99 -27.98
N SER A 129 -27.49 -8.64 -29.18
CA SER A 129 -26.61 -9.46 -30.02
C SER A 129 -25.16 -8.94 -30.05
N HIS A 130 -24.27 -9.60 -30.78
CA HIS A 130 -22.86 -9.21 -30.84
C HIS A 130 -22.67 -7.78 -31.38
N GLY A 131 -21.84 -6.99 -30.68
CA GLY A 131 -21.39 -5.66 -31.10
C GLY A 131 -22.37 -4.53 -30.82
N VAL A 132 -23.55 -4.81 -30.27
CA VAL A 132 -24.52 -3.76 -29.89
C VAL A 132 -24.08 -3.02 -28.62
N GLN A 133 -24.54 -1.78 -28.46
CA GLN A 133 -24.65 -1.14 -27.15
C GLN A 133 -25.97 -1.56 -26.50
N VAL A 134 -25.99 -1.64 -25.17
CA VAL A 134 -27.17 -1.97 -24.37
C VAL A 134 -27.41 -0.88 -23.33
N GLN A 135 -28.65 -0.48 -23.13
CA GLN A 135 -29.03 0.44 -22.04
C GLN A 135 -30.17 -0.13 -21.20
N VAL A 136 -29.92 -0.33 -19.91
CA VAL A 136 -30.95 -0.64 -18.91
C VAL A 136 -31.41 0.68 -18.30
N ARG A 137 -32.65 1.06 -18.64
CA ARG A 137 -33.24 2.36 -18.29
C ARG A 137 -33.52 2.52 -16.79
N PRO A 138 -33.60 3.76 -16.27
CA PRO A 138 -34.03 4.02 -14.91
C PRO A 138 -35.32 3.29 -14.54
N GLY A 139 -35.36 2.71 -13.34
CA GLY A 139 -36.52 1.97 -12.83
C GLY A 139 -36.75 0.58 -13.43
N HIS A 140 -35.93 0.12 -14.39
CA HIS A 140 -35.97 -1.26 -14.89
C HIS A 140 -34.92 -2.14 -14.19
N THR A 141 -35.29 -3.37 -13.87
CA THR A 141 -34.39 -4.41 -13.34
C THR A 141 -34.26 -5.52 -14.38
N VAL A 142 -33.06 -5.73 -14.89
CA VAL A 142 -32.76 -6.80 -15.86
C VAL A 142 -31.93 -7.89 -15.18
N THR A 143 -32.45 -9.11 -15.14
CA THR A 143 -31.71 -10.26 -14.62
C THR A 143 -30.77 -10.79 -15.70
N TYR A 144 -29.45 -10.64 -15.54
CA TYR A 144 -28.48 -11.27 -16.42
C TYR A 144 -28.42 -12.77 -16.16
N ASP A 145 -28.94 -13.54 -17.09
CA ASP A 145 -29.29 -14.94 -16.88
C ASP A 145 -28.71 -15.88 -17.96
N VAL A 146 -27.75 -15.37 -18.73
CA VAL A 146 -27.19 -16.00 -19.94
C VAL A 146 -25.74 -16.45 -19.70
N ARG A 147 -25.35 -17.57 -20.32
CA ARG A 147 -23.95 -17.97 -20.50
C ARG A 147 -23.53 -17.72 -21.95
N ALA A 148 -23.01 -16.53 -22.24
CA ALA A 148 -22.69 -16.12 -23.60
C ALA A 148 -21.49 -16.88 -24.17
N PRO A 149 -21.56 -17.42 -25.41
CA PRO A 149 -20.38 -17.96 -26.09
C PRO A 149 -19.38 -16.82 -26.36
N GLU A 150 -18.08 -17.14 -26.50
CA GLU A 150 -17.00 -16.14 -26.68
C GLU A 150 -17.14 -15.25 -27.93
N SER A 151 -17.95 -15.70 -28.90
CA SER A 151 -18.35 -14.98 -30.12
C SER A 151 -19.49 -13.98 -29.91
N LEU A 152 -20.18 -14.02 -28.77
CA LEU A 152 -21.16 -13.02 -28.35
C LEU A 152 -20.50 -12.05 -27.37
N VAL A 153 -20.24 -10.83 -27.86
CA VAL A 153 -19.59 -9.76 -27.11
C VAL A 153 -20.47 -8.51 -27.20
N ILE A 154 -20.85 -7.93 -26.07
CA ILE A 154 -21.56 -6.65 -26.02
C ILE A 154 -20.54 -5.51 -26.12
N ARG A 155 -20.81 -4.44 -26.89
CA ARG A 155 -19.85 -3.33 -27.00
C ARG A 155 -19.78 -2.53 -25.71
N ALA A 156 -20.92 -1.99 -25.29
CA ALA A 156 -21.06 -1.31 -24.01
C ALA A 156 -22.42 -1.64 -23.37
N LEU A 157 -22.43 -1.74 -22.04
CA LEU A 157 -23.61 -1.93 -21.20
C LEU A 157 -23.74 -0.72 -20.28
N PHE A 158 -24.69 0.16 -20.60
CA PHE A 158 -25.05 1.34 -19.82
C PHE A 158 -26.16 0.96 -18.84
N ILE A 159 -25.89 1.12 -17.55
CA ILE A 159 -26.78 0.73 -16.46
C ILE A 159 -27.22 2.01 -15.76
N ALA A 160 -28.49 2.39 -15.96
CA ALA A 160 -29.16 3.50 -15.27
C ALA A 160 -30.34 3.01 -14.40
N GLY A 161 -30.85 1.80 -14.67
CA GLY A 161 -31.61 0.97 -13.73
C GLY A 161 -30.71 -0.05 -13.03
N THR A 162 -31.16 -1.29 -12.93
CA THR A 162 -30.46 -2.38 -12.23
C THR A 162 -30.14 -3.54 -13.17
N VAL A 163 -28.91 -4.05 -13.15
CA VAL A 163 -28.55 -5.37 -13.70
C VAL A 163 -28.13 -6.28 -12.56
N SER A 164 -28.87 -7.38 -12.36
CA SER A 164 -28.59 -8.39 -11.32
C SER A 164 -28.30 -9.73 -11.97
N PHE A 165 -27.20 -10.39 -11.61
CA PHE A 165 -26.83 -11.69 -12.19
C PHE A 165 -27.58 -12.83 -11.49
N ALA A 166 -28.04 -13.82 -12.25
CA ALA A 166 -28.72 -14.99 -11.70
C ALA A 166 -27.75 -15.82 -10.82
N THR A 167 -28.00 -15.89 -9.51
CA THR A 167 -27.11 -16.54 -8.53
C THR A 167 -27.13 -18.07 -8.61
N GLU A 168 -28.29 -18.64 -8.97
CA GLU A 168 -28.55 -20.09 -8.97
C GLU A 168 -28.22 -20.78 -10.31
N LYS A 169 -27.56 -20.11 -11.25
CA LYS A 169 -27.04 -20.73 -12.48
C LYS A 169 -25.79 -20.05 -13.00
N SER A 170 -24.88 -20.81 -13.61
CA SER A 170 -23.66 -20.23 -14.20
C SER A 170 -23.96 -19.31 -15.38
N THR A 171 -23.39 -18.11 -15.34
CA THR A 171 -23.55 -17.01 -16.30
C THR A 171 -22.18 -16.57 -16.83
N GLN A 172 -22.18 -15.99 -18.03
CA GLN A 172 -20.97 -15.44 -18.65
C GLN A 172 -21.35 -14.25 -19.53
N LEU A 173 -20.79 -13.08 -19.22
CA LEU A 173 -20.90 -11.85 -20.02
C LEU A 173 -19.54 -11.51 -20.62
N ASN A 174 -19.44 -11.44 -21.94
CA ASN A 174 -18.28 -10.89 -22.63
C ASN A 174 -18.62 -9.46 -23.07
N VAL A 175 -17.84 -8.45 -22.67
CA VAL A 175 -18.23 -7.04 -22.83
C VAL A 175 -17.03 -6.10 -22.97
N GLY A 176 -17.15 -5.02 -23.75
CA GLY A 176 -16.15 -3.96 -23.82
C GLY A 176 -16.19 -3.01 -22.62
N LEU A 177 -17.31 -2.34 -22.41
CA LEU A 177 -17.52 -1.42 -21.29
C LEU A 177 -18.78 -1.80 -20.50
N ILE A 178 -18.72 -1.79 -19.17
CA ILE A 178 -19.90 -1.60 -18.32
C ILE A 178 -19.76 -0.22 -17.66
N LYS A 179 -20.76 0.65 -17.85
CA LYS A 179 -20.83 1.97 -17.20
C LYS A 179 -22.11 2.04 -16.37
N ILE A 180 -21.97 2.27 -15.07
CA ILE A 180 -23.08 2.30 -14.10
C ILE A 180 -23.24 3.75 -13.63
N GLU A 181 -24.27 4.42 -14.12
CA GLU A 181 -24.47 5.87 -13.95
C GLU A 181 -25.97 6.17 -14.02
N ALA A 182 -26.48 7.03 -13.13
CA ALA A 182 -27.89 7.43 -13.12
C ALA A 182 -28.22 8.44 -14.25
N SER A 183 -27.99 8.03 -15.50
CA SER A 183 -27.99 8.89 -16.70
C SER A 183 -28.52 8.17 -17.92
N ASP A 184 -29.28 8.87 -18.77
CA ASP A 184 -29.69 8.36 -20.09
C ASP A 184 -28.57 8.41 -21.14
N SER A 185 -27.36 8.85 -20.78
CA SER A 185 -26.19 8.85 -21.67
C SER A 185 -25.75 7.43 -22.05
N THR A 186 -25.23 7.30 -23.29
CA THR A 186 -24.61 6.09 -23.82
C THR A 186 -23.26 6.39 -24.48
N GLU A 187 -22.54 7.37 -23.94
CA GLU A 187 -21.17 7.70 -24.34
C GLU A 187 -20.16 6.76 -23.67
N GLU A 188 -19.19 6.27 -24.45
CA GLU A 188 -18.22 5.26 -24.01
C GLU A 188 -17.03 5.84 -23.21
N GLU A 189 -17.00 7.15 -23.03
CA GLU A 189 -16.02 7.88 -22.24
C GLU A 189 -16.75 8.70 -21.14
N GLY A 190 -16.15 9.79 -20.64
CA GLY A 190 -16.78 10.65 -19.63
C GLY A 190 -16.85 9.96 -18.27
N PHE A 191 -15.69 9.53 -17.77
CA PHE A 191 -15.47 8.99 -16.42
C PHE A 191 -14.03 9.25 -15.92
N ASP A 192 -13.38 10.28 -16.45
CA ASP A 192 -12.07 10.77 -15.99
C ASP A 192 -12.23 11.89 -14.95
N CYS A 193 -11.14 12.23 -14.27
CA CYS A 193 -11.12 13.02 -13.03
C CYS A 193 -11.80 14.41 -13.09
N GLU A 194 -12.01 14.98 -14.28
CA GLU A 194 -12.69 16.26 -14.49
C GLU A 194 -14.24 16.15 -14.40
N MET A 195 -14.78 14.93 -14.26
CA MET A 195 -16.23 14.66 -14.14
C MET A 195 -16.85 15.24 -12.86
N HIS A 196 -17.61 16.32 -13.04
CA HIS A 196 -18.43 16.95 -12.00
C HIS A 196 -19.72 16.15 -11.72
N LEU A 197 -19.58 14.97 -11.12
CA LEU A 197 -20.71 14.19 -10.62
C LEU A 197 -21.38 14.92 -9.44
N VAL A 198 -22.71 14.82 -9.36
CA VAL A 198 -23.52 15.33 -8.24
C VAL A 198 -23.72 14.22 -7.21
N ALA A 199 -23.78 14.56 -5.93
CA ALA A 199 -24.07 13.59 -4.87
C ALA A 199 -25.49 12.99 -5.06
N PRO A 200 -25.65 11.66 -5.09
CA PRO A 200 -26.96 11.03 -5.27
C PRO A 200 -27.86 11.21 -4.03
N ASP A 201 -29.16 11.42 -4.25
CA ASP A 201 -30.16 11.43 -3.15
C ASP A 201 -30.29 10.01 -2.58
N PRO A 202 -30.00 9.77 -1.28
CA PRO A 202 -30.08 8.44 -0.66
C PRO A 202 -31.50 7.84 -0.64
N LYS A 203 -32.54 8.62 -0.98
CA LYS A 203 -33.93 8.14 -1.12
C LYS A 203 -34.22 7.54 -2.49
N ILE A 204 -33.34 7.74 -3.47
CA ILE A 204 -33.51 7.24 -4.84
C ILE A 204 -32.66 5.98 -5.00
N ALA A 205 -33.26 4.90 -5.53
CA ALA A 205 -32.53 3.68 -5.85
C ALA A 205 -31.42 3.98 -6.87
N ARG A 206 -30.23 3.45 -6.63
CA ARG A 206 -29.05 3.73 -7.45
C ARG A 206 -29.15 2.99 -8.79
N ALA A 207 -28.40 3.49 -9.78
CA ALA A 207 -28.03 2.67 -10.91
C ALA A 207 -27.10 1.55 -10.40
N SER A 208 -27.43 0.28 -10.61
CA SER A 208 -26.87 -0.83 -9.82
C SER A 208 -26.42 -2.03 -10.67
N LEU A 209 -25.15 -2.45 -10.54
CA LEU A 209 -24.65 -3.74 -11.01
C LEU A 209 -24.47 -4.69 -9.82
N LEU A 210 -25.12 -5.84 -9.86
CA LEU A 210 -25.21 -6.75 -8.71
C LEU A 210 -24.84 -8.17 -9.15
N VAL A 211 -23.58 -8.57 -8.91
CA VAL A 211 -23.06 -9.90 -9.25
C VAL A 211 -23.13 -10.79 -8.01
N GLY A 212 -24.37 -11.09 -7.60
CA GLY A 212 -24.69 -11.52 -6.24
C GLY A 212 -24.67 -10.35 -5.25
N THR A 213 -25.28 -10.55 -4.08
CA THR A 213 -25.28 -9.59 -2.96
C THR A 213 -24.86 -10.27 -1.66
N LEU A 214 -24.59 -9.49 -0.60
CA LEU A 214 -24.17 -10.02 0.69
C LEU A 214 -25.20 -10.99 1.32
N LEU A 215 -26.49 -10.83 0.98
CA LEU A 215 -27.58 -11.70 1.46
C LEU A 215 -27.95 -12.80 0.46
N GLN A 216 -27.64 -12.62 -0.83
CA GLN A 216 -27.83 -13.62 -1.87
C GLN A 216 -26.60 -13.66 -2.79
N PRO A 217 -25.49 -14.27 -2.33
CA PRO A 217 -24.28 -14.43 -3.15
C PRO A 217 -24.53 -15.41 -4.31
N VAL A 218 -23.67 -15.38 -5.32
CA VAL A 218 -23.67 -16.40 -6.39
C VAL A 218 -23.39 -17.77 -5.77
N ALA A 219 -24.31 -18.71 -5.98
CA ALA A 219 -24.32 -19.99 -5.29
C ALA A 219 -23.06 -20.81 -5.53
N GLU A 220 -22.65 -21.63 -4.55
CA GLU A 220 -21.36 -22.34 -4.51
C GLU A 220 -21.04 -23.20 -5.75
N ASN A 221 -22.09 -23.72 -6.42
CA ASN A 221 -22.01 -24.56 -7.61
C ASN A 221 -22.29 -23.80 -8.93
N SER A 222 -22.44 -22.48 -8.87
CA SER A 222 -22.68 -21.57 -9.99
C SER A 222 -21.51 -20.60 -10.13
N THR A 223 -21.21 -20.18 -11.37
CA THR A 223 -20.15 -19.21 -11.68
C THR A 223 -20.73 -17.97 -12.34
N ALA A 224 -20.37 -16.77 -11.88
CA ALA A 224 -20.65 -15.52 -12.61
C ALA A 224 -19.34 -14.96 -13.18
N LEU A 225 -19.18 -15.05 -14.50
CA LEU A 225 -17.97 -14.65 -15.21
C LEU A 225 -18.20 -13.39 -16.05
N ILE A 226 -17.44 -12.32 -15.81
CA ILE A 226 -17.39 -11.14 -16.67
C ILE A 226 -16.02 -11.08 -17.36
N ARG A 227 -16.02 -11.15 -18.69
CA ARG A 227 -14.81 -11.10 -19.53
C ARG A 227 -14.74 -9.75 -20.26
N LEU A 228 -13.85 -8.89 -19.79
CA LEU A 228 -13.56 -7.58 -20.34
C LEU A 228 -12.76 -7.72 -21.63
N LYS A 229 -13.36 -7.37 -22.77
CA LYS A 229 -12.82 -7.64 -24.10
C LYS A 229 -12.69 -6.34 -24.89
N TYR A 230 -11.45 -5.95 -25.20
CA TYR A 230 -11.22 -4.79 -26.06
C TYR A 230 -11.88 -4.97 -27.44
N ILE A 231 -12.55 -3.93 -27.92
CA ILE A 231 -13.21 -3.90 -29.22
C ILE A 231 -12.59 -2.76 -30.04
N PRO A 232 -12.16 -3.00 -31.30
CA PRO A 232 -11.63 -1.95 -32.16
C PRO A 232 -12.54 -0.72 -32.26
N GLY A 233 -11.93 0.46 -32.15
CA GLY A 233 -12.65 1.74 -32.13
C GLY A 233 -13.23 2.11 -30.76
N MET A 234 -12.89 1.41 -29.68
CA MET A 234 -12.95 1.96 -28.31
C MET A 234 -11.59 2.59 -27.97
N ASN A 235 -11.54 3.51 -27.00
CA ASN A 235 -10.26 4.05 -26.51
C ASN A 235 -9.50 2.98 -25.70
N LYS A 236 -8.21 2.81 -25.97
CA LYS A 236 -7.35 1.80 -25.31
C LYS A 236 -6.96 2.17 -23.88
N GLU A 237 -6.99 3.44 -23.52
CA GLU A 237 -6.66 3.91 -22.17
C GLU A 237 -7.87 3.81 -21.23
N SER A 238 -9.09 3.99 -21.75
CA SER A 238 -10.34 3.91 -20.98
C SER A 238 -10.95 2.50 -20.95
N CYS A 239 -10.85 1.73 -22.06
CA CYS A 239 -11.56 0.47 -22.26
C CYS A 239 -10.61 -0.72 -22.57
N PRO A 240 -10.99 -1.97 -22.28
CA PRO A 240 -12.27 -2.39 -21.69
C PRO A 240 -12.33 -2.13 -20.18
N ALA A 241 -13.53 -2.05 -19.60
CA ALA A 241 -13.69 -1.60 -18.20
C ALA A 241 -15.02 -1.99 -17.55
N ILE A 242 -15.03 -1.96 -16.21
CA ILE A 242 -16.25 -1.78 -15.39
C ILE A 242 -16.08 -0.48 -14.59
N VAL A 243 -16.96 0.50 -14.81
CA VAL A 243 -16.87 1.81 -14.14
C VAL A 243 -18.21 2.15 -13.49
N CYS A 244 -18.20 2.40 -12.18
CA CYS A 244 -19.33 2.91 -11.42
C CYS A 244 -19.14 4.41 -11.16
N CYS A 245 -20.15 5.22 -11.50
CA CYS A 245 -20.17 6.67 -11.38
C CYS A 245 -21.40 7.10 -10.55
N GLY A 246 -21.25 7.20 -9.23
CA GLY A 246 -22.35 7.51 -8.31
C GLY A 246 -23.39 6.39 -8.12
N GLY A 247 -23.26 5.28 -8.85
CA GLY A 247 -24.14 4.12 -8.77
C GLY A 247 -23.85 3.20 -7.57
N ARG A 248 -24.23 1.93 -7.72
CA ARG A 248 -23.89 0.82 -6.84
C ARG A 248 -23.24 -0.32 -7.65
N MET A 249 -22.23 -0.97 -7.09
CA MET A 249 -21.56 -2.10 -7.72
C MET A 249 -21.16 -3.16 -6.68
N ASP A 250 -21.75 -4.34 -6.78
CA ASP A 250 -21.54 -5.47 -5.86
C ASP A 250 -21.04 -6.72 -6.59
N PHE A 251 -20.15 -7.46 -5.93
CA PHE A 251 -19.65 -8.77 -6.37
C PHE A 251 -19.58 -9.71 -5.16
N HIS A 252 -20.52 -10.64 -5.01
CA HIS A 252 -20.56 -11.57 -3.86
C HIS A 252 -20.60 -13.02 -4.31
N GLY A 253 -19.48 -13.72 -4.12
CA GLY A 253 -19.33 -15.15 -4.33
C GLY A 253 -19.55 -15.98 -3.07
N ALA A 254 -19.35 -17.28 -3.18
CA ALA A 254 -19.40 -18.21 -2.07
C ALA A 254 -18.27 -17.95 -1.06
N SER A 255 -18.60 -17.94 0.23
CA SER A 255 -17.67 -17.59 1.29
C SER A 255 -16.68 -18.71 1.62
N LEU A 256 -15.45 -18.32 1.95
CA LEU A 256 -14.42 -19.20 2.50
C LEU A 256 -14.22 -18.86 3.99
N SER A 257 -13.97 -19.84 4.86
CA SER A 257 -13.65 -19.53 6.28
C SER A 257 -12.33 -18.77 6.44
N ARG A 258 -11.40 -19.03 5.51
CA ARG A 258 -10.13 -18.33 5.31
C ARG A 258 -9.82 -18.30 3.82
N THR A 259 -9.26 -17.20 3.35
CA THR A 259 -8.65 -17.14 2.00
C THR A 259 -7.20 -17.63 2.01
N TRP A 260 -6.49 -17.41 3.11
CA TRP A 260 -5.12 -17.86 3.35
C TRP A 260 -4.91 -18.21 4.82
N VAL A 261 -3.95 -19.11 5.06
CA VAL A 261 -3.51 -19.57 6.39
C VAL A 261 -2.01 -19.81 6.38
N LYS A 262 -1.35 -19.81 7.55
CA LYS A 262 0.05 -20.28 7.64
C LYS A 262 0.15 -21.78 7.34
N LEU A 263 1.31 -22.23 6.86
CA LEU A 263 1.68 -23.65 6.80
C LEU A 263 1.72 -24.25 8.20
N GLY A 264 1.24 -25.49 8.37
CA GLY A 264 1.17 -26.22 9.65
C GLY A 264 2.39 -27.08 9.97
N ALA A 265 3.21 -27.38 8.96
CA ALA A 265 4.49 -28.10 9.06
C ALA A 265 5.35 -27.73 7.84
N ASN A 266 6.67 -27.98 7.90
CA ASN A 266 7.57 -27.72 6.78
C ASN A 266 7.24 -28.62 5.58
N ALA A 267 7.19 -28.04 4.39
CA ALA A 267 6.94 -28.75 3.15
C ALA A 267 8.24 -28.83 2.33
N THR A 268 8.82 -30.03 2.24
CA THR A 268 10.11 -30.25 1.60
C THR A 268 10.02 -30.23 0.07
N ARG A 269 11.13 -29.85 -0.58
CA ARG A 269 11.30 -29.97 -2.03
C ARG A 269 10.94 -31.39 -2.52
N GLY A 270 10.02 -31.47 -3.47
CA GLY A 270 9.46 -32.72 -3.99
C GLY A 270 8.15 -33.19 -3.33
N ALA A 271 7.65 -32.53 -2.28
CA ALA A 271 6.37 -32.87 -1.65
C ALA A 271 5.17 -32.60 -2.56
N THR A 272 4.16 -33.46 -2.49
CA THR A 272 2.90 -33.39 -3.28
C THR A 272 1.69 -32.93 -2.46
N ASP A 273 1.93 -32.59 -1.19
CA ASP A 273 0.92 -32.07 -0.26
C ASP A 273 1.53 -31.14 0.78
N VAL A 274 0.68 -30.30 1.38
CA VAL A 274 1.02 -29.36 2.47
C VAL A 274 0.06 -29.53 3.64
N THR A 275 0.59 -29.36 4.85
CA THR A 275 -0.22 -29.22 6.08
C THR A 275 -0.60 -27.76 6.28
N LEU A 276 -1.85 -27.48 6.62
CA LEU A 276 -2.34 -26.16 7.02
C LEU A 276 -2.29 -25.96 8.55
N ALA A 277 -2.11 -24.72 9.01
CA ALA A 277 -2.14 -24.37 10.43
C ALA A 277 -3.52 -24.51 11.10
N GLU A 278 -4.60 -24.34 10.31
CA GLU A 278 -6.00 -24.45 10.76
C GLU A 278 -6.86 -25.03 9.63
N THR A 279 -8.00 -25.62 9.98
CA THR A 279 -8.93 -26.23 9.00
C THR A 279 -9.67 -25.16 8.19
N VAL A 280 -9.65 -25.31 6.87
CA VAL A 280 -10.36 -24.42 5.93
C VAL A 280 -11.66 -25.05 5.42
N THR A 281 -12.68 -24.22 5.16
CA THR A 281 -13.95 -24.65 4.56
C THR A 281 -14.32 -23.74 3.39
N GLY A 282 -14.89 -24.31 2.33
CA GLY A 282 -15.20 -23.64 1.06
C GLY A 282 -14.11 -23.78 -0.02
N TRP A 283 -12.89 -24.20 0.36
CA TRP A 283 -11.85 -24.63 -0.57
C TRP A 283 -12.24 -25.97 -1.22
N LYS A 284 -11.90 -26.18 -2.49
CA LYS A 284 -12.36 -27.31 -3.30
C LYS A 284 -11.22 -27.96 -4.10
N ILE A 285 -11.44 -29.21 -4.48
CA ILE A 285 -10.66 -29.88 -5.53
C ILE A 285 -10.86 -29.11 -6.84
N GLY A 286 -9.76 -28.73 -7.51
CA GLY A 286 -9.76 -27.87 -8.69
C GLY A 286 -9.51 -26.39 -8.42
N ASP A 287 -9.53 -25.93 -7.16
CA ASP A 287 -9.09 -24.57 -6.81
C ASP A 287 -7.59 -24.42 -7.03
N GLN A 288 -7.16 -23.24 -7.45
CA GLN A 288 -5.75 -22.86 -7.50
C GLN A 288 -5.31 -22.22 -6.18
N ILE A 289 -4.18 -22.67 -5.66
CA ILE A 289 -3.50 -22.14 -4.48
C ILE A 289 -2.11 -21.60 -4.84
N ILE A 290 -1.57 -20.77 -3.95
CA ILE A 290 -0.12 -20.54 -3.84
C ILE A 290 0.40 -21.06 -2.51
N VAL A 291 1.65 -21.54 -2.51
CA VAL A 291 2.48 -21.73 -1.32
C VAL A 291 3.59 -20.66 -1.38
N THR A 292 3.73 -19.82 -0.34
CA THR A 292 4.59 -18.63 -0.41
C THR A 292 6.06 -18.90 -0.13
N ALA A 293 6.93 -18.02 -0.65
CA ALA A 293 8.37 -18.04 -0.44
C ALA A 293 8.75 -17.95 1.05
N THR A 294 9.67 -18.82 1.47
CA THR A 294 10.37 -18.74 2.77
C THR A 294 11.90 -18.71 2.66
N GLU A 295 12.43 -18.74 1.44
CA GLU A 295 13.87 -18.68 1.10
C GLU A 295 14.26 -17.26 0.61
N GLY A 296 15.54 -16.89 0.70
CA GLY A 296 16.01 -15.50 0.52
C GLY A 296 16.43 -15.13 -0.90
N ASP A 297 16.71 -13.83 -1.11
CA ASP A 297 17.07 -13.19 -2.41
C ASP A 297 18.38 -13.72 -3.06
N ASP A 298 19.13 -14.59 -2.38
CA ASP A 298 20.27 -15.29 -2.99
C ASP A 298 19.83 -16.24 -4.12
N ASP A 299 18.62 -16.81 -4.05
CA ASP A 299 18.08 -17.67 -5.10
C ASP A 299 17.17 -16.89 -6.07
N LYS A 300 17.49 -16.99 -7.37
CA LYS A 300 16.91 -16.12 -8.42
C LYS A 300 15.70 -16.72 -9.12
N GLU A 301 15.29 -17.90 -8.67
CA GLU A 301 14.06 -18.56 -9.08
C GLU A 301 12.93 -18.18 -8.10
N ARG A 302 11.70 -18.05 -8.59
CA ARG A 302 10.57 -17.65 -7.73
C ARG A 302 10.16 -18.83 -6.86
N THR A 303 10.39 -18.71 -5.55
CA THR A 303 10.04 -19.70 -4.53
C THR A 303 8.61 -19.57 -4.00
N THR A 304 7.77 -18.69 -4.59
CA THR A 304 6.30 -18.76 -4.45
C THR A 304 5.72 -19.61 -5.57
N GLU A 305 4.94 -20.62 -5.20
CA GLU A 305 4.57 -21.72 -6.08
C GLU A 305 3.05 -21.86 -6.26
N GLU A 306 2.56 -21.77 -7.50
CA GLU A 306 1.15 -22.06 -7.85
C GLU A 306 0.91 -23.56 -7.98
N ARG A 307 -0.22 -24.06 -7.46
CA ARG A 307 -0.65 -25.47 -7.53
C ARG A 307 -2.17 -25.59 -7.62
N THR A 308 -2.69 -26.72 -8.13
CA THR A 308 -4.13 -27.02 -8.16
C THR A 308 -4.47 -28.11 -7.15
N ILE A 309 -5.48 -27.89 -6.30
CA ILE A 309 -5.88 -28.87 -5.28
C ILE A 309 -6.43 -30.14 -5.94
N THR A 310 -5.86 -31.30 -5.59
CA THR A 310 -6.32 -32.64 -6.03
C THR A 310 -7.06 -33.40 -4.93
N ALA A 311 -6.77 -33.14 -3.65
CA ALA A 311 -7.54 -33.67 -2.52
C ALA A 311 -7.43 -32.77 -1.27
N ILE A 312 -8.47 -32.79 -0.43
CA ILE A 312 -8.52 -32.11 0.87
C ILE A 312 -8.86 -33.15 1.94
N ASP A 313 -8.09 -33.18 3.02
CA ASP A 313 -8.20 -34.18 4.10
C ASP A 313 -7.87 -33.52 5.45
N GLY A 314 -8.87 -32.89 6.07
CA GLY A 314 -8.70 -32.09 7.29
C GLY A 314 -7.85 -30.85 7.04
N THR A 315 -6.58 -30.89 7.49
CA THR A 315 -5.56 -29.87 7.23
C THR A 315 -4.54 -30.27 6.16
N GLN A 316 -4.59 -31.48 5.58
CA GLN A 316 -3.76 -31.82 4.42
C GLN A 316 -4.42 -31.36 3.12
N ILE A 317 -3.68 -30.61 2.32
CA ILE A 317 -4.04 -30.23 0.94
C ILE A 317 -3.06 -30.93 0.00
N ARG A 318 -3.55 -31.86 -0.82
CA ARG A 318 -2.79 -32.50 -1.90
C ARG A 318 -3.02 -31.75 -3.20
N PHE A 319 -2.02 -31.74 -4.08
CA PHE A 319 -2.07 -31.02 -5.34
C PHE A 319 -1.58 -31.85 -6.54
N ASP A 320 -1.41 -31.20 -7.69
CA ASP A 320 -1.17 -31.77 -9.02
C ASP A 320 0.31 -31.99 -9.35
N GLU A 321 1.19 -31.04 -8.99
CA GLU A 321 2.64 -31.11 -9.29
C GLU A 321 3.49 -31.02 -7.99
N PRO A 322 4.60 -31.76 -7.86
CA PRO A 322 5.44 -31.71 -6.65
C PRO A 322 6.10 -30.32 -6.47
N LEU A 323 6.29 -29.86 -5.23
CA LEU A 323 6.95 -28.59 -4.91
C LEU A 323 8.41 -28.57 -5.39
N LEU A 324 8.83 -27.44 -5.93
CA LEU A 324 10.16 -27.16 -6.45
C LEU A 324 11.07 -26.50 -5.40
N ALA A 325 10.51 -25.82 -4.39
CA ALA A 325 11.22 -25.21 -3.26
C ALA A 325 10.99 -25.97 -1.92
N GLU A 326 11.65 -25.54 -0.84
CA GLU A 326 11.26 -25.90 0.53
C GLU A 326 10.54 -24.72 1.19
N HIS A 327 9.46 -25.01 1.92
CA HIS A 327 8.63 -24.00 2.58
C HIS A 327 8.53 -24.26 4.08
N LEU A 328 8.94 -23.27 4.89
CA LEU A 328 8.85 -23.34 6.35
C LEU A 328 7.39 -23.27 6.83
N GLY A 329 7.06 -24.04 7.86
CA GLY A 329 5.72 -24.18 8.43
C GLY A 329 5.68 -24.59 9.91
N ASP A 330 6.83 -24.91 10.52
CA ASP A 330 7.00 -25.05 11.97
C ASP A 330 7.63 -23.80 12.63
N GLY A 331 7.75 -23.82 13.96
CA GLY A 331 8.39 -22.73 14.72
C GLY A 331 7.70 -21.36 14.63
N GLU A 332 8.51 -20.29 14.63
CA GLU A 332 8.08 -18.89 14.59
C GLU A 332 7.94 -18.34 13.15
N PHE A 333 8.71 -18.90 12.21
CA PHE A 333 8.85 -18.41 10.83
C PHE A 333 8.24 -19.40 9.85
N ARG A 334 7.10 -19.03 9.25
CA ARG A 334 6.19 -19.94 8.54
C ARG A 334 5.66 -19.22 7.31
N GLY A 335 5.66 -19.86 6.16
CA GLY A 335 4.97 -19.34 4.96
C GLY A 335 3.46 -19.55 5.02
N GLU A 336 2.77 -19.19 3.94
CA GLU A 336 1.32 -19.28 3.77
C GLU A 336 0.94 -20.29 2.70
N VAL A 337 -0.28 -20.80 2.81
CA VAL A 337 -1.03 -21.36 1.70
C VAL A 337 -2.26 -20.47 1.47
N ALA A 338 -2.48 -20.00 0.25
CA ALA A 338 -3.56 -19.08 -0.09
C ALA A 338 -4.34 -19.53 -1.32
N ASN A 339 -5.67 -19.55 -1.22
CA ASN A 339 -6.59 -19.92 -2.29
C ASN A 339 -6.92 -18.70 -3.17
N LEU A 340 -6.64 -18.83 -4.46
CA LEU A 340 -6.79 -17.79 -5.48
C LEU A 340 -8.11 -17.86 -6.25
N SER A 341 -8.85 -18.98 -6.19
CA SER A 341 -10.03 -19.24 -7.01
C SER A 341 -11.32 -18.75 -6.36
N ARG A 342 -12.20 -18.09 -7.11
CA ARG A 342 -13.57 -17.72 -6.66
C ARG A 342 -14.61 -18.03 -7.74
N ASN A 343 -15.88 -18.09 -7.36
CA ASN A 343 -16.97 -18.36 -8.30
C ASN A 343 -17.60 -17.09 -8.91
N VAL A 344 -17.32 -15.90 -8.38
CA VAL A 344 -17.51 -14.61 -9.08
C VAL A 344 -16.16 -14.17 -9.62
N ILE A 345 -16.06 -13.98 -10.94
CA ILE A 345 -14.79 -13.72 -11.64
C ILE A 345 -14.95 -12.52 -12.58
N VAL A 346 -14.06 -11.55 -12.46
CA VAL A 346 -13.84 -10.48 -13.46
C VAL A 346 -12.44 -10.66 -14.06
N GLU A 347 -12.37 -10.85 -15.37
CA GLU A 347 -11.10 -11.06 -16.07
C GLU A 347 -11.00 -10.28 -17.38
N SER A 348 -9.79 -10.09 -17.88
CA SER A 348 -9.59 -9.74 -19.30
C SER A 348 -9.84 -10.97 -20.17
N ALA A 349 -10.62 -10.81 -21.24
CA ALA A 349 -10.89 -11.89 -22.20
C ALA A 349 -9.65 -12.31 -23.01
N ASP A 350 -8.62 -11.45 -23.03
CA ASP A 350 -7.31 -11.66 -23.63
C ASP A 350 -6.25 -11.18 -22.61
N PRO A 351 -5.64 -12.09 -21.84
CA PRO A 351 -4.63 -11.74 -20.82
C PRO A 351 -3.32 -11.18 -21.39
N ASP A 352 -2.95 -11.48 -22.64
CA ASP A 352 -1.71 -11.00 -23.26
C ASP A 352 -1.92 -9.71 -24.08
N GLY A 353 -3.17 -9.37 -24.38
CA GLY A 353 -3.58 -8.18 -25.12
C GLY A 353 -4.02 -6.99 -24.25
N GLU A 354 -5.07 -6.30 -24.73
CA GLU A 354 -5.59 -5.05 -24.16
C GLU A 354 -6.43 -5.30 -22.90
N ARG A 355 -5.75 -5.46 -21.76
CA ARG A 355 -6.37 -5.74 -20.45
C ARG A 355 -7.37 -4.68 -19.99
N GLY A 356 -8.35 -5.12 -19.21
CA GLY A 356 -9.36 -4.28 -18.58
C GLY A 356 -8.96 -3.75 -17.19
N HIS A 357 -9.76 -2.82 -16.66
CA HIS A 357 -9.65 -2.26 -15.32
C HIS A 357 -11.03 -2.14 -14.66
N THR A 358 -11.09 -1.96 -13.34
CA THR A 358 -12.36 -1.64 -12.65
C THR A 358 -12.23 -0.43 -11.74
N MET A 359 -13.31 0.33 -11.61
CA MET A 359 -13.31 1.60 -10.88
C MET A 359 -14.66 1.86 -10.18
N TYR A 360 -14.59 2.11 -8.87
CA TYR A 360 -15.60 2.85 -8.12
C TYR A 360 -15.21 4.34 -8.15
N HIS A 361 -15.81 5.12 -9.03
CA HIS A 361 -15.59 6.58 -9.11
C HIS A 361 -16.45 7.32 -8.08
N ARG A 362 -16.17 8.62 -7.87
CA ARG A 362 -16.86 9.56 -6.98
C ARG A 362 -18.34 9.23 -6.69
N TYR A 363 -18.67 9.21 -5.40
CA TYR A 363 -19.97 8.87 -4.80
C TYR A 363 -20.53 7.45 -5.01
N SER A 364 -19.80 6.53 -5.65
CA SER A 364 -20.24 5.14 -5.79
C SER A 364 -20.31 4.40 -4.44
N ALA A 365 -21.05 3.30 -4.40
CA ALA A 365 -21.18 2.42 -3.23
C ALA A 365 -21.21 0.93 -3.66
N GLY A 366 -21.17 0.01 -2.70
CA GLY A 366 -21.26 -1.44 -2.93
C GLY A 366 -20.01 -2.16 -2.47
N SER A 367 -20.10 -3.48 -2.27
CA SER A 367 -19.06 -4.30 -1.65
C SER A 367 -18.63 -5.48 -2.51
N ILE A 368 -17.43 -5.97 -2.22
CA ILE A 368 -16.84 -7.16 -2.83
C ILE A 368 -16.71 -8.22 -1.74
N GLY A 369 -17.42 -9.33 -1.86
CA GLY A 369 -17.28 -10.52 -1.03
C GLY A 369 -16.81 -11.70 -1.87
N TYR A 370 -15.62 -12.23 -1.61
CA TYR A 370 -15.14 -13.50 -2.19
C TYR A 370 -15.23 -13.57 -3.73
N ALA A 371 -14.74 -12.52 -4.43
CA ALA A 371 -14.64 -12.48 -5.89
C ALA A 371 -13.17 -12.46 -6.37
N GLU A 372 -12.91 -12.96 -7.58
CA GLU A 372 -11.60 -13.07 -8.23
C GLU A 372 -11.47 -12.02 -9.35
N PHE A 373 -10.46 -11.17 -9.25
CA PHE A 373 -10.10 -10.13 -10.21
C PHE A 373 -8.76 -10.49 -10.84
N ARG A 374 -8.75 -11.03 -12.06
CA ARG A 374 -7.54 -11.61 -12.68
C ARG A 374 -7.21 -11.10 -14.07
N HIS A 375 -5.93 -11.03 -14.40
CA HIS A 375 -5.45 -10.52 -15.69
C HIS A 375 -5.91 -9.10 -15.99
N LEU A 376 -6.14 -8.28 -14.95
CA LEU A 376 -6.61 -6.89 -15.05
C LEU A 376 -5.44 -5.90 -14.88
N GLY A 377 -5.77 -4.60 -14.86
CA GLY A 377 -4.82 -3.50 -14.79
C GLY A 377 -4.19 -3.20 -16.16
N LYS A 378 -4.12 -1.92 -16.52
CA LYS A 378 -3.47 -1.49 -17.79
C LYS A 378 -2.02 -1.08 -17.53
N GLN A 379 -1.07 -1.74 -18.21
CA GLN A 379 0.36 -1.53 -17.99
C GLN A 379 0.79 -0.09 -18.34
N GLY A 380 1.35 0.62 -17.36
CA GLY A 380 1.86 1.98 -17.56
C GLY A 380 0.82 3.09 -17.68
N VAL A 381 -0.47 2.78 -17.53
CA VAL A 381 -1.57 3.76 -17.58
C VAL A 381 -2.00 4.12 -16.15
N LEU A 382 -1.94 5.40 -15.79
CA LEU A 382 -2.34 5.89 -14.46
C LEU A 382 -3.85 5.69 -14.23
N GLY A 383 -4.25 5.34 -13.00
CA GLY A 383 -5.66 5.26 -12.61
C GLY A 383 -6.44 4.06 -13.18
N ARG A 384 -5.76 3.08 -13.78
CA ARG A 384 -6.35 1.92 -14.47
C ARG A 384 -5.88 0.60 -13.83
N TYR A 385 -6.30 0.39 -12.58
CA TYR A 385 -5.87 -0.71 -11.70
C TYR A 385 -6.84 -1.91 -11.74
N SER A 386 -6.53 -3.03 -11.07
CA SER A 386 -7.49 -4.15 -10.99
C SER A 386 -8.74 -3.76 -10.21
N LEU A 387 -8.56 -3.18 -9.02
CA LEU A 387 -9.57 -2.45 -8.26
C LEU A 387 -9.09 -1.01 -8.02
N HIS A 388 -9.94 -0.02 -8.32
CA HIS A 388 -9.67 1.39 -8.05
C HIS A 388 -10.86 2.04 -7.33
N PHE A 389 -10.65 2.52 -6.11
CA PHE A 389 -11.59 3.37 -5.38
C PHE A 389 -11.14 4.81 -5.57
N HIS A 390 -11.79 5.56 -6.48
CA HIS A 390 -11.31 6.84 -6.99
C HIS A 390 -12.22 7.99 -6.58
N LEU A 391 -11.73 8.83 -5.65
CA LEU A 391 -12.36 10.06 -5.16
C LEU A 391 -13.79 9.85 -4.64
N VAL A 392 -14.07 8.70 -4.03
CA VAL A 392 -15.40 8.35 -3.48
C VAL A 392 -15.70 9.08 -2.17
N GLY A 393 -14.68 9.61 -1.49
CA GLY A 393 -14.79 10.21 -0.16
C GLY A 393 -15.32 9.21 0.85
N SER A 394 -16.32 9.63 1.63
CA SER A 394 -16.94 8.83 2.69
C SER A 394 -18.04 7.87 2.23
N THR A 395 -18.39 7.79 0.93
CA THR A 395 -19.45 6.87 0.47
C THR A 395 -19.07 5.38 0.53
N MET A 396 -17.79 5.08 0.80
CA MET A 396 -17.34 3.72 1.16
C MET A 396 -17.49 3.38 2.65
N ARG A 397 -17.96 4.31 3.50
CA ARG A 397 -18.27 3.98 4.90
C ARG A 397 -19.47 3.02 4.96
N GLY A 398 -19.16 1.75 5.28
CA GLY A 398 -20.10 0.63 5.26
C GLY A 398 -20.02 -0.24 4.01
N SER A 399 -19.11 0.09 3.09
CA SER A 399 -18.69 -0.79 1.99
C SER A 399 -17.38 -1.49 2.36
N SER A 400 -17.11 -2.65 1.75
CA SER A 400 -15.94 -3.46 2.07
C SER A 400 -15.46 -4.31 0.89
N VAL A 401 -14.18 -4.72 0.96
CA VAL A 401 -13.56 -5.74 0.11
C VAL A 401 -13.10 -6.87 1.04
N ILE A 402 -13.86 -7.96 1.07
CA ILE A 402 -13.64 -9.09 1.98
C ILE A 402 -13.36 -10.35 1.17
N GLY A 403 -12.24 -11.02 1.46
CA GLY A 403 -11.94 -12.34 0.91
C GLY A 403 -11.61 -12.37 -0.60
N ALA A 404 -11.38 -11.21 -1.22
CA ALA A 404 -11.12 -11.09 -2.64
C ALA A 404 -9.77 -11.71 -3.04
N SER A 405 -9.71 -12.26 -4.25
CA SER A 405 -8.47 -12.67 -4.92
C SER A 405 -8.16 -11.66 -6.01
N ILE A 406 -6.99 -11.03 -5.99
CA ILE A 406 -6.58 -10.03 -6.98
C ILE A 406 -5.23 -10.46 -7.54
N ARG A 407 -5.24 -11.06 -8.73
CA ARG A 407 -4.08 -11.81 -9.24
C ARG A 407 -3.65 -11.47 -10.66
N ASP A 408 -2.35 -11.54 -10.90
CA ASP A 408 -1.73 -11.21 -12.19
C ASP A 408 -2.25 -9.85 -12.71
N SER A 409 -1.99 -8.79 -11.94
CA SER A 409 -2.30 -7.42 -12.37
C SER A 409 -1.13 -6.84 -13.16
N HIS A 410 -1.42 -6.28 -14.34
CA HIS A 410 -0.45 -5.49 -15.10
C HIS A 410 -0.34 -4.04 -14.59
N ASN A 411 -0.98 -3.73 -13.47
CA ASN A 411 -0.80 -2.50 -12.69
C ASN A 411 -0.96 -2.87 -11.20
N ARG A 412 -1.37 -1.94 -10.33
CA ARG A 412 -1.67 -2.20 -8.90
C ARG A 412 -2.84 -3.19 -8.71
N TRP A 413 -2.89 -3.87 -7.55
CA TRP A 413 -4.03 -4.73 -7.19
C TRP A 413 -5.23 -3.90 -6.75
N LEU A 414 -5.05 -3.11 -5.69
CA LEU A 414 -6.10 -2.31 -5.07
C LEU A 414 -5.53 -0.93 -4.72
N THR A 415 -6.06 0.09 -5.38
CA THR A 415 -5.76 1.50 -5.08
C THR A 415 -6.93 2.16 -4.36
N ILE A 416 -6.63 2.79 -3.24
CA ILE A 416 -7.50 3.68 -2.47
C ILE A 416 -7.04 5.12 -2.78
N HIS A 417 -7.91 5.95 -3.34
CA HIS A 417 -7.57 7.29 -3.84
C HIS A 417 -8.66 8.25 -3.38
N GLY A 418 -8.35 9.22 -2.51
CA GLY A 418 -9.30 10.15 -1.89
C GLY A 418 -10.57 9.45 -1.36
N THR A 419 -10.36 8.38 -0.59
CA THR A 419 -11.37 7.41 -0.16
C THR A 419 -11.19 7.09 1.32
N ASN A 420 -12.27 7.15 2.09
CA ASN A 420 -12.26 7.05 3.55
C ASN A 420 -13.16 5.92 4.06
N HIS A 421 -12.81 5.37 5.22
CA HIS A 421 -13.53 4.29 5.92
C HIS A 421 -13.72 2.97 5.14
N LEU A 422 -12.94 2.70 4.09
CA LEU A 422 -12.99 1.43 3.36
C LEU A 422 -12.36 0.30 4.19
N VAL A 423 -13.06 -0.83 4.28
CA VAL A 423 -12.57 -2.05 4.95
C VAL A 423 -12.07 -3.04 3.91
N VAL A 424 -10.77 -3.32 3.89
CA VAL A 424 -10.10 -4.31 3.04
C VAL A 424 -9.58 -5.44 3.94
N ARG A 425 -10.21 -6.61 3.88
CA ARG A 425 -9.96 -7.72 4.81
C ARG A 425 -9.86 -9.06 4.12
N ASP A 426 -9.02 -9.98 4.63
CA ASP A 426 -8.86 -11.34 4.10
C ASP A 426 -8.50 -11.39 2.59
N CYS A 427 -8.00 -10.31 1.99
CA CYS A 427 -7.71 -10.31 0.56
C CYS A 427 -6.35 -10.94 0.26
N VAL A 428 -6.23 -11.58 -0.89
CA VAL A 428 -4.98 -12.13 -1.43
C VAL A 428 -4.62 -11.35 -2.68
N GLY A 429 -3.58 -10.51 -2.57
CA GLY A 429 -2.93 -9.85 -3.68
C GLY A 429 -1.75 -10.68 -4.16
N TYR A 430 -1.75 -11.11 -5.42
CA TYR A 430 -0.71 -11.98 -5.96
C TYR A 430 -0.27 -11.54 -7.36
N ARG A 431 1.02 -11.21 -7.53
CA ARG A 431 1.62 -10.65 -8.77
C ARG A 431 0.97 -9.35 -9.24
N SER A 432 1.61 -8.21 -8.95
CA SER A 432 1.31 -6.92 -9.59
C SER A 432 2.52 -6.41 -10.38
N LEU A 433 2.27 -5.47 -11.29
CA LEU A 433 3.31 -4.59 -11.83
C LEU A 433 3.16 -3.21 -11.16
N GLY A 434 4.05 -2.92 -10.22
CA GLY A 434 3.99 -1.77 -9.34
C GLY A 434 3.66 -2.18 -7.90
N HIS A 435 3.18 -1.22 -7.12
CA HIS A 435 2.72 -1.47 -5.75
C HIS A 435 1.53 -2.45 -5.69
N GLY A 436 1.34 -3.10 -4.55
CA GLY A 436 0.27 -4.05 -4.29
C GLY A 436 -1.03 -3.36 -3.84
N TYR A 437 -1.14 -3.18 -2.53
CA TYR A 437 -2.13 -2.31 -1.88
C TYR A 437 -1.56 -0.90 -1.75
N PHE A 438 -2.27 0.11 -2.24
CA PHE A 438 -1.73 1.47 -2.42
C PHE A 438 -2.75 2.55 -2.05
N MET A 439 -2.31 3.60 -1.35
CA MET A 439 -3.08 4.83 -1.09
C MET A 439 -2.48 5.98 -1.92
N GLU A 440 -3.29 6.76 -2.67
CA GLU A 440 -2.77 7.57 -3.80
C GLU A 440 -2.67 9.09 -3.58
N ASP A 441 -3.49 9.71 -2.73
CA ASP A 441 -3.42 11.17 -2.48
C ASP A 441 -2.65 11.52 -1.21
N GLY A 442 -2.74 10.69 -0.17
CA GLY A 442 -2.32 11.01 1.20
C GLY A 442 -3.44 11.66 2.04
N THR A 443 -4.65 11.81 1.51
CA THR A 443 -5.84 12.31 2.23
C THR A 443 -6.77 11.19 2.73
N GLU A 444 -6.49 9.94 2.37
CA GLU A 444 -7.27 8.75 2.72
C GLU A 444 -7.21 8.47 4.23
N VAL A 445 -8.34 8.43 4.93
CA VAL A 445 -8.37 8.22 6.40
C VAL A 445 -9.42 7.22 6.88
N TYR A 446 -9.13 6.63 8.04
CA TYR A 446 -9.92 5.60 8.73
C TYR A 446 -10.14 4.31 7.92
N ASN A 447 -9.31 4.05 6.90
CA ASN A 447 -9.35 2.79 6.16
C ASN A 447 -8.70 1.67 6.97
N VAL A 448 -9.21 0.45 6.81
CA VAL A 448 -8.79 -0.73 7.58
C VAL A 448 -8.27 -1.81 6.62
N LEU A 449 -6.97 -2.08 6.69
CA LEU A 449 -6.31 -3.19 6.00
C LEU A 449 -5.98 -4.27 7.04
N ASP A 450 -6.77 -5.34 7.08
CA ASP A 450 -6.72 -6.37 8.13
C ASP A 450 -6.61 -7.80 7.55
N ARG A 451 -5.57 -8.55 7.94
CA ARG A 451 -5.28 -9.91 7.45
C ARG A 451 -5.26 -10.03 5.92
N ASN A 452 -4.69 -9.05 5.22
CA ASN A 452 -4.40 -9.16 3.80
C ASN A 452 -3.02 -9.78 3.58
N LEU A 453 -2.89 -10.53 2.48
CA LEU A 453 -1.66 -11.20 2.07
C LEU A 453 -1.18 -10.59 0.75
N ALA A 454 0.01 -10.00 0.75
CA ALA A 454 0.62 -9.28 -0.37
C ALA A 454 1.85 -10.03 -0.91
N VAL A 455 1.71 -10.64 -2.09
CA VAL A 455 2.69 -11.58 -2.66
C VAL A 455 3.11 -11.19 -4.07
N GLU A 456 4.41 -11.03 -4.31
CA GLU A 456 4.96 -10.61 -5.62
C GLU A 456 4.42 -9.25 -6.15
N ALA A 457 4.38 -8.19 -5.33
CA ALA A 457 4.25 -6.82 -5.85
C ALA A 457 5.55 -6.37 -6.54
N ARG A 458 5.66 -6.49 -7.87
CA ARG A 458 6.95 -6.37 -8.59
C ARG A 458 7.25 -4.94 -9.01
N ALA A 459 8.50 -4.50 -8.82
CA ALA A 459 8.98 -3.21 -9.30
C ALA A 459 8.74 -3.04 -10.82
N THR A 460 8.29 -1.85 -11.24
CA THR A 460 8.10 -1.51 -12.66
C THR A 460 8.43 -0.04 -12.91
N LYS A 461 8.16 0.46 -14.11
CA LYS A 461 8.33 1.88 -14.41
C LYS A 461 7.31 2.72 -13.63
N LYS A 462 7.80 3.84 -13.09
CA LYS A 462 7.00 4.97 -12.63
C LYS A 462 5.90 5.35 -13.62
N LEU A 463 4.70 5.64 -13.12
CA LEU A 463 3.54 6.01 -13.94
C LEU A 463 3.62 7.48 -14.39
N PRO A 464 3.06 7.85 -15.55
CA PRO A 464 3.03 9.25 -15.98
C PRO A 464 2.02 10.06 -15.13
N LYS A 465 2.37 11.31 -14.78
CA LYS A 465 1.47 12.29 -14.13
C LYS A 465 0.85 11.88 -12.77
N GLN A 466 1.53 11.06 -11.96
CA GLN A 466 1.07 10.73 -10.60
C GLN A 466 0.85 11.99 -9.75
N VAL A 467 -0.13 11.95 -8.83
CA VAL A 467 -0.37 13.00 -7.82
C VAL A 467 0.83 13.14 -6.90
N LEU A 468 1.37 12.01 -6.41
CA LEU A 468 2.56 11.94 -5.57
C LEU A 468 3.81 11.73 -6.44
N PRO A 469 4.66 12.76 -6.66
CA PRO A 469 5.82 12.66 -7.56
C PRO A 469 6.97 11.86 -6.95
N PHE A 470 6.85 11.40 -5.70
CA PHE A 470 7.82 10.54 -5.02
C PHE A 470 7.49 9.04 -5.12
N ASP A 471 6.28 8.67 -5.56
CA ASP A 471 5.94 7.29 -5.93
C ASP A 471 6.72 6.89 -7.19
N GLN A 472 7.73 6.03 -7.04
CA GLN A 472 8.54 5.52 -8.14
C GLN A 472 8.02 4.18 -8.72
N ASN A 473 6.92 3.63 -8.19
CA ASN A 473 6.33 2.34 -8.55
C ASN A 473 7.25 1.12 -8.33
N GLU A 474 8.02 1.13 -7.24
CA GLU A 474 9.11 0.20 -6.90
C GLU A 474 8.67 -1.19 -6.38
N GLY A 475 7.38 -1.47 -6.33
CA GLY A 475 6.87 -2.78 -5.88
C GLY A 475 6.95 -2.95 -4.36
N ALA A 476 6.12 -2.17 -3.65
CA ALA A 476 5.83 -2.44 -2.24
C ALA A 476 4.56 -3.29 -2.12
N GLY A 477 4.53 -4.27 -1.21
CA GLY A 477 3.31 -5.01 -0.89
C GLY A 477 2.19 -4.10 -0.36
N PHE A 478 2.55 -3.21 0.57
CA PHE A 478 1.71 -2.13 1.10
C PHE A 478 2.43 -0.78 0.99
N TRP A 479 1.74 0.25 0.48
CA TRP A 479 2.28 1.60 0.31
C TRP A 479 1.26 2.68 0.70
N TRP A 480 1.68 3.67 1.47
CA TRP A 480 0.81 4.76 1.95
C TRP A 480 1.58 6.04 2.29
N ALA A 481 0.84 7.16 2.38
CA ALA A 481 1.40 8.51 2.59
C ALA A 481 0.88 9.26 3.83
N ASN A 482 -0.08 8.71 4.59
CA ASN A 482 -0.47 9.27 5.90
C ASN A 482 -0.80 8.20 6.96
N SER A 483 -0.68 8.58 8.23
CA SER A 483 -0.77 7.69 9.38
C SER A 483 -2.18 7.29 9.82
N LEU A 484 -3.24 8.01 9.41
CA LEU A 484 -4.60 7.87 9.97
C LEU A 484 -5.37 6.64 9.43
N ASN A 485 -4.68 5.53 9.25
CA ASN A 485 -5.21 4.26 8.72
C ASN A 485 -4.73 3.07 9.57
N THR A 486 -5.40 1.94 9.41
CA THR A 486 -5.18 0.72 10.19
C THR A 486 -4.57 -0.37 9.34
N PHE A 487 -3.45 -0.94 9.79
CA PHE A 487 -2.76 -2.06 9.19
C PHE A 487 -2.56 -3.13 10.28
N THR A 488 -3.40 -4.16 10.30
CA THR A 488 -3.31 -5.22 11.31
C THR A 488 -3.19 -6.61 10.71
N ARG A 489 -2.33 -7.45 11.29
CA ARG A 489 -2.22 -8.90 10.97
C ARG A 489 -1.95 -9.21 9.49
N ASN A 490 -1.41 -8.24 8.72
CA ASN A 490 -1.12 -8.40 7.30
C ASN A 490 0.22 -9.10 7.10
N VAL A 491 0.38 -9.82 5.98
CA VAL A 491 1.64 -10.46 5.59
C VAL A 491 2.10 -9.91 4.24
N ALA A 492 3.38 -9.55 4.14
CA ALA A 492 4.04 -9.19 2.88
C ALA A 492 5.21 -10.14 2.59
N THR A 493 5.17 -10.86 1.46
CA THR A 493 6.25 -11.78 1.04
C THR A 493 6.53 -11.78 -0.46
N ALA A 494 7.75 -12.14 -0.87
CA ALA A 494 8.19 -12.17 -2.27
C ALA A 494 7.98 -10.86 -3.05
N ASN A 495 7.82 -9.72 -2.37
CA ASN A 495 7.60 -8.43 -3.03
C ASN A 495 8.89 -7.89 -3.65
N GLY A 496 8.76 -6.80 -4.42
CA GLY A 496 9.87 -6.01 -4.91
C GLY A 496 10.55 -5.25 -3.77
N GLN A 497 10.80 -3.96 -3.96
CA GLN A 497 11.71 -3.20 -3.12
C GLN A 497 11.32 -3.14 -1.63
N TYR A 498 10.02 -3.27 -1.28
CA TYR A 498 9.54 -3.18 0.10
C TYR A 498 8.45 -4.21 0.41
N GLY A 499 8.34 -4.67 1.65
CA GLY A 499 7.09 -5.25 2.15
C GLY A 499 6.09 -4.14 2.48
N PHE A 500 6.50 -3.24 3.37
CA PHE A 500 5.75 -2.07 3.81
C PHE A 500 6.56 -0.79 3.58
N ARG A 501 5.98 0.21 2.91
CA ARG A 501 6.58 1.53 2.70
C ARG A 501 5.61 2.66 3.04
N PHE A 502 5.93 3.40 4.09
CA PHE A 502 5.41 4.75 4.30
C PHE A 502 6.31 5.75 3.57
N GLU A 503 5.75 6.66 2.78
CA GLU A 503 6.50 7.75 2.16
C GLU A 503 5.64 9.01 1.98
N ALA A 504 6.20 10.17 2.31
CA ALA A 504 5.58 11.47 2.16
C ALA A 504 6.68 12.52 1.93
N THR A 505 7.20 12.57 0.70
CA THR A 505 8.32 13.46 0.34
C THR A 505 7.81 14.85 -0.10
N GLU A 506 8.13 15.89 0.65
CA GLU A 506 7.83 17.26 0.24
C GLU A 506 8.76 17.69 -0.90
N THR A 507 8.25 18.47 -1.87
CA THR A 507 9.06 18.96 -2.99
C THR A 507 8.80 20.45 -3.28
N SER A 508 9.43 20.97 -4.33
CA SER A 508 9.14 22.30 -4.87
C SER A 508 7.83 22.37 -5.66
N VAL A 509 7.21 21.23 -6.00
CA VAL A 509 6.00 21.14 -6.82
C VAL A 509 4.81 20.49 -6.11
N LEU A 510 5.04 19.67 -5.09
CA LEU A 510 4.03 19.11 -4.19
C LEU A 510 4.28 19.59 -2.76
N LYS A 511 3.24 20.13 -2.14
CA LYS A 511 3.15 20.38 -0.69
C LYS A 511 2.29 19.30 -0.03
N LEU A 512 2.61 19.03 1.24
CA LEU A 512 2.01 17.95 2.01
C LEU A 512 0.94 18.44 2.99
N VAL A 513 0.69 19.76 3.03
CA VAL A 513 -0.52 20.33 3.64
C VAL A 513 -1.69 20.11 2.68
N MET A 514 -2.68 19.32 3.11
CA MET A 514 -3.80 18.86 2.29
C MET A 514 -5.11 18.86 3.10
N PRO A 515 -6.29 18.98 2.45
CA PRO A 515 -7.58 18.85 3.12
C PRO A 515 -7.82 17.39 3.56
N VAL A 516 -7.87 17.15 4.87
CA VAL A 516 -8.07 15.83 5.49
C VAL A 516 -9.35 15.83 6.32
N LEU A 517 -10.16 14.77 6.18
CA LEU A 517 -11.41 14.59 6.93
C LEU A 517 -11.13 14.40 8.44
N GLN A 518 -11.63 15.33 9.23
CA GLN A 518 -11.44 15.38 10.69
C GLN A 518 -12.55 14.62 11.43
N PRO A 519 -12.34 14.28 12.72
CA PRO A 519 -13.37 13.63 13.55
C PRO A 519 -14.66 14.43 13.75
N ASP A 520 -14.72 15.71 13.39
CA ASP A 520 -15.95 16.54 13.43
C ASP A 520 -16.72 16.55 12.09
N GLY A 521 -16.24 15.85 11.06
CA GLY A 521 -16.87 15.75 9.75
C GLY A 521 -16.49 16.84 8.77
N LEU A 522 -15.64 17.78 9.18
CA LEU A 522 -15.12 18.83 8.31
C LEU A 522 -13.75 18.43 7.74
N GLU A 523 -13.45 18.88 6.53
CA GLU A 523 -12.09 18.85 6.01
C GLU A 523 -11.29 20.03 6.59
N LYS A 524 -10.02 19.79 6.95
CA LYS A 524 -9.07 20.83 7.37
C LYS A 524 -7.72 20.59 6.70
N ASP A 525 -7.05 21.67 6.34
CA ASP A 525 -5.69 21.64 5.81
C ASP A 525 -4.70 21.23 6.91
N VAL A 526 -4.10 20.04 6.77
CA VAL A 526 -3.14 19.45 7.72
C VAL A 526 -1.94 18.90 6.95
N ASP A 527 -0.72 19.01 7.51
CA ASP A 527 0.44 18.30 6.95
C ASP A 527 0.27 16.80 7.18
N ILE A 528 0.11 16.03 6.10
CA ILE A 528 -0.24 14.61 6.18
C ILE A 528 0.82 13.77 6.91
N ARG A 529 2.05 14.29 7.05
CA ARG A 529 3.13 13.67 7.84
C ARG A 529 2.88 13.73 9.34
N THR A 530 2.26 14.80 9.84
CA THR A 530 2.05 15.02 11.29
C THR A 530 0.77 14.35 11.80
N LEU A 531 0.05 13.63 10.94
CA LEU A 531 -1.12 12.87 11.34
C LEU A 531 -0.71 11.69 12.26
N PRO A 532 -1.48 11.41 13.32
CA PRO A 532 -1.18 10.33 14.26
C PRO A 532 -1.49 8.96 13.65
N PHE A 533 -0.78 7.92 14.08
CA PHE A 533 -1.05 6.56 13.58
C PHE A 533 -2.25 5.94 14.29
N VAL A 534 -3.18 5.32 13.54
CA VAL A 534 -4.24 4.52 14.17
C VAL A 534 -3.61 3.22 14.69
N ARG A 535 -3.36 2.22 13.84
CA ARG A 535 -2.75 0.97 14.36
C ARG A 535 -1.91 0.22 13.34
N PHE A 536 -0.64 -0.03 13.67
CA PHE A 536 0.24 -0.96 12.96
C PHE A 536 0.64 -2.09 13.93
N ASP A 537 0.01 -3.27 13.78
CA ASP A 537 0.05 -4.32 14.80
C ASP A 537 -0.05 -5.73 14.19
N ASP A 538 0.59 -6.72 14.81
CA ASP A 538 0.65 -8.13 14.37
C ASP A 538 1.12 -8.34 12.90
N ASN A 539 1.74 -7.34 12.25
CA ASN A 539 2.13 -7.44 10.84
C ASN A 539 3.44 -8.23 10.67
N GLU A 540 3.53 -8.98 9.57
CA GLU A 540 4.69 -9.81 9.24
C GLU A 540 5.22 -9.51 7.84
N VAL A 541 6.54 -9.52 7.67
CA VAL A 541 7.18 -9.40 6.35
C VAL A 541 8.38 -10.33 6.25
N HIS A 542 8.47 -11.04 5.12
CA HIS A 542 9.58 -11.94 4.84
C HIS A 542 9.90 -12.14 3.37
N SER A 543 11.10 -12.65 3.08
CA SER A 543 11.42 -13.30 1.79
C SER A 543 11.16 -12.43 0.56
N ASN A 544 11.32 -11.10 0.69
CA ASN A 544 11.18 -10.16 -0.44
C ASN A 544 12.39 -10.27 -1.38
N HIS A 545 12.16 -10.10 -2.69
CA HIS A 545 13.18 -10.00 -3.74
C HIS A 545 13.83 -8.60 -3.82
N GLY A 546 13.56 -7.75 -2.84
CA GLY A 546 14.06 -6.38 -2.78
C GLY A 546 14.46 -6.02 -1.36
N LEU A 547 15.06 -4.83 -1.24
CA LEU A 547 16.00 -4.59 -0.15
C LEU A 547 15.36 -4.44 1.24
N TYR A 548 14.06 -4.15 1.37
CA TYR A 548 13.48 -3.74 2.65
C TYR A 548 12.31 -4.63 3.13
N GLY A 549 12.31 -4.93 4.42
CA GLY A 549 11.13 -5.41 5.14
C GLY A 549 10.13 -4.28 5.36
N ILE A 550 10.43 -3.40 6.32
CA ILE A 550 9.61 -2.22 6.66
C ILE A 550 10.46 -0.95 6.51
N ASN A 551 9.91 0.05 5.83
CA ASN A 551 10.55 1.34 5.58
C ASN A 551 9.58 2.48 5.92
N LEU A 552 9.97 3.33 6.86
CA LEU A 552 9.13 4.41 7.39
C LEU A 552 9.73 5.78 7.08
N GLY A 553 9.41 6.32 5.89
CA GLY A 553 9.48 7.75 5.61
C GLY A 553 10.84 8.34 5.27
N GLU A 554 11.62 7.76 4.35
CA GLU A 554 12.92 8.34 3.96
C GLU A 554 12.84 9.79 3.44
N GLY A 555 11.73 10.18 2.80
CA GLY A 555 11.54 11.53 2.29
C GLY A 555 10.83 12.51 3.22
N VAL A 556 10.40 12.10 4.43
CA VAL A 556 9.62 12.99 5.32
C VAL A 556 10.46 14.14 5.90
N ASN A 557 11.78 13.96 5.94
CA ASN A 557 12.79 14.96 6.27
C ASN A 557 12.55 15.61 7.65
N GLY A 558 12.53 14.79 8.70
CA GLY A 558 12.36 15.23 10.10
C GLY A 558 10.94 15.68 10.48
N VAL A 559 10.02 15.80 9.53
CA VAL A 559 8.60 16.11 9.81
C VAL A 559 7.81 14.82 9.93
N GLY A 560 7.03 14.66 11.00
CA GLY A 560 6.24 13.46 11.23
C GLY A 560 5.33 13.60 12.45
N PRO A 561 4.80 12.49 12.98
CA PRO A 561 4.02 12.50 14.21
C PRO A 561 4.90 12.93 15.41
N ASP A 562 4.30 13.55 16.42
CA ASP A 562 5.01 14.13 17.57
C ASP A 562 5.22 13.14 18.73
N ALA A 563 5.84 13.60 19.82
CA ALA A 563 6.15 12.77 20.98
C ALA A 563 4.91 12.34 21.82
N ARG A 564 3.73 12.92 21.55
CA ARG A 564 2.43 12.57 22.15
C ARG A 564 1.66 11.56 21.32
N HIS A 565 1.86 11.55 20.01
CA HIS A 565 1.17 10.67 19.07
C HIS A 565 2.18 10.02 18.11
N PRO A 566 3.21 9.32 18.62
CA PRO A 566 4.31 8.80 17.81
C PRO A 566 3.82 7.81 16.75
N PHE A 567 4.64 7.54 15.74
CA PHE A 567 4.40 6.35 14.92
C PHE A 567 4.50 5.11 15.84
N VAL A 568 3.53 4.19 15.80
CA VAL A 568 3.52 3.00 16.66
C VAL A 568 3.69 1.74 15.80
N VAL A 569 4.61 0.86 16.18
CA VAL A 569 4.81 -0.49 15.59
C VAL A 569 4.73 -1.53 16.70
N ARG A 570 3.75 -2.43 16.64
CA ARG A 570 3.52 -3.48 17.65
C ARG A 570 3.55 -4.88 17.08
N ASN A 571 3.98 -5.84 17.92
CA ASN A 571 3.90 -7.30 17.69
C ASN A 571 4.39 -7.75 16.30
N THR A 572 5.40 -7.05 15.76
CA THR A 572 5.78 -7.10 14.36
C THR A 572 6.94 -8.08 14.15
N LYS A 573 6.90 -8.84 13.04
CA LYS A 573 7.91 -9.86 12.73
C LYS A 573 8.52 -9.62 11.34
N ILE A 574 9.84 -9.54 11.28
CA ILE A 574 10.60 -9.27 10.06
C ILE A 574 11.66 -10.36 9.91
N TRP A 575 11.63 -11.17 8.85
CA TRP A 575 12.59 -12.28 8.72
C TRP A 575 12.97 -12.58 7.28
N ASN A 576 14.19 -13.07 7.04
CA ASN A 576 14.68 -13.41 5.70
C ASN A 576 14.51 -12.25 4.68
N VAL A 577 14.97 -11.06 5.05
CA VAL A 577 15.06 -9.87 4.18
C VAL A 577 16.46 -9.24 4.32
N HIS A 578 16.82 -8.33 3.41
CA HIS A 578 18.13 -7.66 3.46
C HIS A 578 18.19 -6.63 4.61
N TYR A 579 17.47 -5.52 4.50
CA TYR A 579 17.26 -4.55 5.59
C TYR A 579 15.95 -4.85 6.32
N GLY A 580 16.01 -5.06 7.64
CA GLY A 580 14.84 -5.37 8.47
C GLY A 580 13.90 -4.18 8.60
N LEU A 581 14.25 -3.22 9.45
CA LEU A 581 13.50 -1.99 9.70
C LEU A 581 14.36 -0.75 9.40
N ARG A 582 13.86 0.15 8.54
CA ARG A 582 14.44 1.48 8.29
C ARG A 582 13.49 2.59 8.73
N PRO A 583 13.66 3.16 9.95
CA PRO A 583 12.74 4.15 10.50
C PRO A 583 13.29 5.59 10.45
N GLN A 584 12.78 6.41 9.54
CA GLN A 584 13.20 7.81 9.37
C GLN A 584 12.14 8.86 9.78
N VAL A 585 11.01 8.42 10.33
CA VAL A 585 10.10 9.27 11.12
C VAL A 585 10.80 9.78 12.39
N PRO A 586 10.46 10.99 12.89
CA PRO A 586 11.10 11.56 14.08
C PRO A 586 10.70 10.87 15.39
N SER A 587 9.39 10.67 15.61
CA SER A 587 8.83 10.06 16.83
C SER A 587 8.34 8.64 16.54
N LEU A 588 8.88 7.65 17.27
CA LEU A 588 8.60 6.23 17.02
C LEU A 588 8.56 5.43 18.32
N LEU A 589 7.46 4.71 18.56
CA LEU A 589 7.33 3.67 19.56
C LEU A 589 7.31 2.29 18.89
N VAL A 590 8.24 1.42 19.28
CA VAL A 590 8.32 0.01 18.85
C VAL A 590 8.17 -0.90 20.05
N GLU A 591 7.23 -1.84 20.02
CA GLU A 591 7.00 -2.80 21.11
C GLU A 591 6.83 -4.22 20.55
N ASN A 592 7.55 -5.20 21.10
CA ASN A 592 7.53 -6.61 20.67
C ASN A 592 7.92 -6.80 19.19
N LEU A 593 9.19 -6.55 18.85
CA LEU A 593 9.72 -6.67 17.48
C LEU A 593 10.74 -7.82 17.38
N THR A 594 10.42 -8.86 16.59
CA THR A 594 11.40 -9.87 16.14
C THR A 594 11.97 -9.45 14.77
N ILE A 595 13.29 -9.41 14.65
CA ILE A 595 14.02 -9.28 13.39
C ILE A 595 14.98 -10.47 13.19
N GLN A 596 14.95 -11.11 12.02
CA GLN A 596 15.92 -12.11 11.55
C GLN A 596 16.34 -11.83 10.09
N SER A 597 17.16 -10.80 9.89
CA SER A 597 17.57 -10.28 8.57
C SER A 597 19.07 -9.97 8.49
N HIS A 598 19.59 -9.68 7.29
CA HIS A 598 21.03 -9.39 7.08
C HIS A 598 21.51 -8.14 7.85
N TYR A 599 20.65 -7.12 7.91
CA TYR A 599 20.74 -5.92 8.75
C TYR A 599 19.46 -5.83 9.61
N GLY A 600 19.57 -5.44 10.87
CA GLY A 600 18.45 -5.35 11.81
C GLY A 600 17.67 -4.04 11.70
N ILE A 601 17.90 -3.13 12.66
CA ILE A 601 17.51 -1.73 12.54
C ILE A 601 18.61 -1.01 11.77
N TYR A 602 18.27 -0.39 10.63
CA TYR A 602 19.21 0.17 9.67
C TYR A 602 18.87 1.60 9.26
N HIS A 603 19.87 2.48 9.24
CA HIS A 603 19.77 3.89 8.82
C HIS A 603 18.53 4.64 9.41
N PRO A 604 18.36 4.65 10.75
CA PRO A 604 17.31 5.39 11.47
C PRO A 604 17.57 6.90 11.57
N ASN A 605 16.53 7.66 11.94
CA ASN A 605 16.60 9.09 12.29
C ASN A 605 17.01 9.34 13.76
N PHE A 606 16.47 8.53 14.70
CA PHE A 606 16.77 8.59 16.14
C PHE A 606 16.62 10.01 16.74
N ASP A 607 15.40 10.57 16.68
CA ASP A 607 15.05 11.84 17.34
C ASP A 607 14.23 11.63 18.63
N ASN A 608 13.07 10.96 18.53
CA ASN A 608 12.22 10.61 19.66
C ASN A 608 11.82 9.13 19.58
N HIS A 609 12.83 8.24 19.64
CA HIS A 609 12.63 6.80 19.45
C HIS A 609 12.61 6.02 20.78
N VAL A 610 11.59 5.17 20.97
CA VAL A 610 11.46 4.24 22.10
C VAL A 610 11.28 2.82 21.57
N TYR A 611 12.17 1.92 21.98
CA TYR A 611 12.14 0.50 21.62
C TYR A 611 11.96 -0.36 22.88
N ARG A 612 10.99 -1.27 22.88
CA ARG A 612 10.67 -2.16 24.01
C ARG A 612 10.56 -3.61 23.54
N ASN A 613 11.24 -4.53 24.22
CA ASN A 613 11.24 -5.96 23.90
C ASN A 613 11.56 -6.24 22.41
N VAL A 614 12.78 -5.89 22.00
CA VAL A 614 13.29 -6.10 20.64
C VAL A 614 14.25 -7.29 20.62
N THR A 615 14.02 -8.23 19.71
CA THR A 615 14.94 -9.36 19.46
C THR A 615 15.48 -9.28 18.04
N ILE A 616 16.79 -9.10 17.90
CA ILE A 616 17.49 -9.09 16.61
C ILE A 616 18.39 -10.32 16.57
N ARG A 617 18.09 -11.27 15.69
CA ARG A 617 18.71 -12.60 15.71
C ARG A 617 19.30 -13.02 14.37
N GLN A 618 20.36 -13.82 14.42
CA GLN A 618 21.11 -14.37 13.28
C GLN A 618 21.63 -13.33 12.26
N THR A 619 21.67 -12.05 12.65
CA THR A 619 22.08 -10.94 11.77
C THR A 619 23.57 -11.02 11.42
N ASN A 620 23.87 -10.85 10.13
CA ASN A 620 25.19 -11.13 9.56
C ASN A 620 26.15 -9.94 9.56
N THR A 621 25.65 -8.71 9.50
CA THR A 621 26.49 -7.50 9.53
C THR A 621 26.06 -6.53 10.62
N GLU A 622 24.95 -5.79 10.49
CA GLU A 622 24.64 -4.68 11.41
C GLU A 622 23.31 -4.90 12.14
N PRO A 623 23.32 -5.27 13.43
CA PRO A 623 22.10 -5.50 14.19
C PRO A 623 21.36 -4.21 14.56
N PHE A 624 22.05 -3.26 15.20
CA PHE A 624 21.50 -1.96 15.58
C PHE A 624 22.44 -0.86 15.04
N ASN A 625 22.17 -0.43 13.81
CA ASN A 625 22.95 0.59 13.09
C ASN A 625 22.75 1.99 13.72
N ARG A 626 23.69 2.89 13.42
CA ARG A 626 23.76 4.28 13.90
C ARG A 626 22.77 5.19 13.18
N GLY A 627 22.50 6.37 13.74
CA GLY A 627 21.73 7.41 13.04
C GLY A 627 22.36 7.75 11.69
N HIS A 628 21.52 7.81 10.65
CA HIS A 628 21.87 8.12 9.26
C HIS A 628 23.22 7.58 8.76
N ASP A 629 23.32 6.28 8.45
CA ASP A 629 24.60 5.57 8.30
C ASP A 629 25.67 6.25 7.41
N ASP A 630 25.29 6.89 6.30
CA ASP A 630 26.25 7.57 5.42
C ASP A 630 26.71 8.94 5.94
N LEU A 631 25.92 9.54 6.84
CA LEU A 631 26.19 10.81 7.52
C LEU A 631 26.71 10.63 8.96
N SER A 632 26.53 9.46 9.57
CA SER A 632 26.85 9.18 11.00
C SER A 632 26.16 10.15 11.98
N LEU A 633 24.95 10.60 11.64
CA LEU A 633 24.23 11.69 12.30
C LEU A 633 23.02 11.17 13.10
N GLN A 634 22.93 11.53 14.38
CA GLN A 634 21.74 11.30 15.21
C GLN A 634 21.12 12.64 15.63
N HIS A 635 19.80 12.75 15.50
CA HIS A 635 19.09 14.01 15.75
C HIS A 635 18.69 14.21 17.21
N GLY A 636 18.47 13.15 17.99
CA GLY A 636 17.95 13.27 19.35
C GLY A 636 18.06 11.99 20.17
N GLY A 637 17.05 11.75 21.00
CA GLY A 637 17.01 10.62 21.92
C GLY A 637 16.66 9.29 21.24
N VAL A 638 17.37 8.24 21.64
CA VAL A 638 16.85 6.86 21.54
C VAL A 638 16.91 6.16 22.89
N THR A 639 15.82 5.47 23.24
CA THR A 639 15.74 4.60 24.41
C THR A 639 15.42 3.17 23.99
N VAL A 640 16.09 2.21 24.62
CA VAL A 640 15.85 0.78 24.38
C VAL A 640 15.77 0.03 25.70
N ASP A 641 14.67 -0.69 25.90
CA ASP A 641 14.36 -1.45 27.11
C ASP A 641 14.05 -2.91 26.76
N GLY A 642 14.98 -3.82 27.05
CA GLY A 642 14.90 -5.21 26.61
C GLY A 642 15.34 -5.36 25.16
N LEU A 643 16.65 -5.52 24.94
CA LEU A 643 17.25 -5.74 23.61
C LEU A 643 18.02 -7.06 23.62
N THR A 644 17.49 -8.09 22.97
CA THR A 644 18.17 -9.38 22.82
C THR A 644 18.82 -9.48 21.45
N PHE A 645 20.15 -9.62 21.44
CA PHE A 645 20.90 -10.11 20.28
C PHE A 645 21.09 -11.62 20.42
N ASP A 646 20.61 -12.43 19.47
CA ASP A 646 20.73 -13.89 19.55
C ASP A 646 21.32 -14.53 18.28
N GLY A 647 22.40 -15.30 18.41
CA GLY A 647 23.02 -16.02 17.29
C GLY A 647 23.70 -15.12 16.24
N CYS A 648 23.68 -13.80 16.42
CA CYS A 648 24.27 -12.82 15.50
C CYS A 648 25.73 -13.18 15.16
N ARG A 649 26.11 -12.94 13.90
CA ARG A 649 27.49 -13.13 13.42
C ARG A 649 28.26 -11.81 13.31
N SER A 650 27.57 -10.70 13.02
CA SER A 650 28.09 -9.31 12.93
C SER A 650 29.30 -9.01 12.03
N GLY A 651 30.13 -9.98 11.62
CA GLY A 651 31.21 -9.80 10.66
C GLY A 651 32.34 -8.86 11.11
N GLY A 652 32.47 -8.58 12.42
CA GLY A 652 33.38 -7.59 12.97
C GLY A 652 32.79 -6.18 13.10
N MET A 653 31.55 -5.96 12.68
CA MET A 653 30.77 -4.80 13.13
C MET A 653 30.36 -5.00 14.59
N PRO A 654 30.08 -3.93 15.35
CA PRO A 654 29.51 -4.06 16.67
C PRO A 654 28.02 -4.42 16.60
N LEU A 655 27.46 -4.87 17.73
CA LEU A 655 26.01 -5.11 17.84
C LEU A 655 25.21 -3.80 17.81
N ILE A 656 25.77 -2.73 18.39
CA ILE A 656 25.24 -1.37 18.44
C ILE A 656 26.31 -0.42 17.86
N GLN A 657 25.96 0.37 16.85
CA GLN A 657 26.85 1.40 16.29
C GLN A 657 26.66 2.77 16.96
N ILE A 658 27.74 3.54 17.05
CA ILE A 658 27.76 4.94 17.53
C ILE A 658 27.60 5.90 16.34
N SER A 659 26.84 6.98 16.50
CA SER A 659 26.86 8.15 15.59
C SER A 659 27.98 9.12 16.00
N ASP A 660 28.73 9.64 15.03
CA ASP A 660 29.82 10.60 15.28
C ASP A 660 29.29 12.05 15.44
N ASP A 661 28.16 12.40 14.80
CA ASP A 661 27.59 13.75 14.74
C ASP A 661 26.22 13.86 15.46
N ASN A 662 25.98 15.03 16.09
CA ASN A 662 24.85 15.38 16.95
C ASN A 662 24.40 16.82 16.63
N ASP A 663 23.44 17.01 15.71
CA ASP A 663 23.16 18.33 15.14
C ASP A 663 22.25 19.24 15.99
N THR A 664 21.43 18.65 16.87
CA THR A 664 20.62 19.39 17.86
C THR A 664 21.39 19.75 19.13
N GLY A 665 22.52 19.08 19.40
CA GLY A 665 23.20 19.12 20.69
C GLY A 665 22.46 18.36 21.80
N HIS A 666 21.44 17.56 21.46
CA HIS A 666 20.61 16.80 22.40
C HIS A 666 20.62 15.29 22.15
N ALA A 667 21.37 14.80 21.14
CA ALA A 667 21.40 13.38 20.83
C ALA A 667 22.12 12.54 21.92
N ALA A 668 21.43 11.51 22.41
CA ALA A 668 21.94 10.54 23.37
C ALA A 668 21.19 9.21 23.25
N SER A 669 21.88 8.10 23.51
CA SER A 669 21.33 6.76 23.31
C SER A 669 21.38 5.96 24.61
N HIS A 670 20.23 5.60 25.16
CA HIS A 670 20.11 4.92 26.46
C HIS A 670 19.56 3.50 26.30
N PHE A 671 20.33 2.51 26.75
CA PHE A 671 19.97 1.09 26.65
C PHE A 671 19.89 0.48 28.05
N ARG A 672 18.88 -0.35 28.31
CA ARG A 672 18.81 -1.20 29.52
C ARG A 672 18.27 -2.59 29.17
N HIS A 673 18.58 -3.57 30.01
CA HIS A 673 18.27 -4.99 29.76
C HIS A 673 18.77 -5.46 28.38
N VAL A 674 20.03 -5.15 28.05
CA VAL A 674 20.69 -5.64 26.83
C VAL A 674 21.23 -7.04 27.09
N GLU A 675 20.75 -8.02 26.31
CA GLU A 675 21.21 -9.41 26.35
C GLU A 675 21.92 -9.79 25.07
N VAL A 676 23.00 -10.57 25.21
CA VAL A 676 23.80 -11.08 24.09
C VAL A 676 23.93 -12.60 24.22
N ARG A 677 23.14 -13.31 23.42
CA ARG A 677 22.99 -14.77 23.41
C ARG A 677 23.66 -15.35 22.15
N ASN A 678 24.30 -16.50 22.30
CA ASN A 678 24.88 -17.29 21.19
C ASN A 678 25.75 -16.51 20.17
N TRP A 679 26.38 -15.40 20.55
CA TRP A 679 27.04 -14.45 19.62
C TRP A 679 28.25 -15.06 18.92
N THR A 680 28.07 -15.46 17.66
CA THR A 680 28.98 -16.34 16.90
C THR A 680 30.18 -15.62 16.26
N ASP A 681 30.25 -14.28 16.33
CA ASP A 681 31.35 -13.52 15.74
C ASP A 681 32.72 -13.97 16.27
N ASN A 682 33.70 -14.10 15.39
CA ASN A 682 35.08 -14.46 15.71
C ASN A 682 36.11 -13.41 15.23
N SER A 683 35.61 -12.25 14.78
CA SER A 683 36.39 -11.11 14.32
C SER A 683 37.13 -10.41 15.46
N LYS A 684 38.29 -9.81 15.16
CA LYS A 684 39.10 -9.10 16.17
C LYS A 684 38.48 -7.79 16.66
N GLN A 685 37.55 -7.22 15.92
CA GLN A 685 36.84 -5.96 16.24
C GLN A 685 35.48 -6.19 16.92
N LYS A 686 35.16 -7.45 17.26
CA LYS A 686 33.94 -7.88 17.96
C LYS A 686 33.72 -7.06 19.25
N ALA A 687 32.69 -6.24 19.25
CA ALA A 687 32.30 -5.38 20.37
C ALA A 687 30.78 -5.26 20.46
N ILE A 688 30.25 -5.01 21.66
CA ILE A 688 28.82 -4.73 21.84
C ILE A 688 28.52 -3.33 21.30
N VAL A 689 29.36 -2.35 21.65
CA VAL A 689 29.30 -0.97 21.17
C VAL A 689 30.63 -0.58 20.51
N ASN A 690 30.57 -0.05 19.29
CA ASN A 690 31.72 0.57 18.62
C ASN A 690 31.23 1.55 17.54
N LEU A 691 32.13 2.27 16.87
CA LEU A 691 31.74 3.17 15.78
C LEU A 691 31.15 2.45 14.55
N GLY A 692 31.56 1.20 14.30
CA GLY A 692 30.99 0.36 13.26
C GLY A 692 31.49 0.63 11.85
N GLY A 693 30.60 0.44 10.88
CA GLY A 693 30.93 0.43 9.46
C GLY A 693 30.97 1.81 8.82
N GLY A 694 30.50 1.84 7.57
CA GLY A 694 30.13 3.03 6.80
C GLY A 694 31.21 4.12 6.61
N PRO A 695 30.80 5.29 6.10
CA PRO A 695 31.63 6.49 6.02
C PRO A 695 32.06 6.98 7.41
N ARG A 696 33.19 7.69 7.44
CA ARG A 696 33.81 8.22 8.66
C ARG A 696 33.96 9.74 8.58
N PRO A 697 32.85 10.51 8.55
CA PRO A 697 32.87 11.98 8.49
C PRO A 697 33.66 12.57 9.65
N GLN A 698 34.31 13.72 9.46
CA GLN A 698 34.95 14.43 10.57
C GLN A 698 33.84 15.03 11.45
N PRO A 699 33.77 14.74 12.76
CA PRO A 699 32.74 15.31 13.62
C PRO A 699 32.73 16.84 13.55
N GLN A 700 31.53 17.40 13.37
CA GLN A 700 31.30 18.81 13.05
C GLN A 700 30.76 19.61 14.24
N PHE A 701 30.19 18.92 15.22
CA PHE A 701 29.52 19.51 16.38
C PHE A 701 30.41 19.50 17.64
N GLU A 702 30.04 20.31 18.63
CA GLU A 702 30.75 20.42 19.92
C GLU A 702 30.68 19.14 20.76
N HIS A 703 29.64 18.32 20.51
CA HIS A 703 29.39 17.08 21.21
C HIS A 703 29.26 15.88 20.26
N GLY A 704 29.70 14.72 20.73
CA GLY A 704 29.38 13.43 20.10
C GLY A 704 28.02 12.89 20.53
N VAL A 705 27.76 11.62 20.21
CA VAL A 705 26.59 10.88 20.69
C VAL A 705 27.02 9.83 21.73
N PRO A 706 26.77 10.04 23.03
CA PRO A 706 27.11 9.07 24.07
C PRO A 706 26.09 7.91 24.10
N ILE A 707 26.60 6.69 24.28
CA ILE A 707 25.78 5.49 24.49
C ILE A 707 25.86 5.05 25.95
N THR A 708 24.75 5.19 26.68
CA THR A 708 24.67 4.82 28.10
C THR A 708 23.98 3.46 28.25
N LEU A 709 24.72 2.44 28.69
CA LEU A 709 24.18 1.16 29.10
C LEU A 709 23.92 1.20 30.61
N HIS A 710 22.65 1.22 30.98
CA HIS A 710 22.22 1.29 32.37
C HIS A 710 22.54 0.00 33.14
N ASP A 711 22.89 0.16 34.41
CA ASP A 711 23.23 -0.91 35.37
C ASP A 711 24.33 -1.90 34.93
N TRP A 712 25.13 -1.55 33.91
CA TRP A 712 26.16 -2.42 33.34
C TRP A 712 27.23 -2.85 34.37
N PHE A 713 27.58 -1.98 35.32
CA PHE A 713 28.49 -2.31 36.43
C PHE A 713 27.73 -2.67 37.72
N GLY A 714 26.43 -2.97 37.62
CA GLY A 714 25.50 -3.19 38.74
C GLY A 714 24.55 -2.02 38.99
N PRO A 715 23.56 -2.17 39.89
CA PRO A 715 22.49 -1.19 40.08
C PRO A 715 23.01 0.23 40.38
N GLY A 716 22.55 1.21 39.61
CA GLY A 716 22.96 2.62 39.69
C GLY A 716 24.37 2.93 39.18
N ARG A 717 25.02 1.97 38.48
CA ARG A 717 26.38 2.09 37.94
C ARG A 717 26.36 1.82 36.44
N HIS A 718 26.19 2.88 35.67
CA HIS A 718 25.96 2.84 34.23
C HIS A 718 27.31 2.90 33.48
N ALA A 719 27.37 2.29 32.30
CA ALA A 719 28.50 2.39 31.40
C ALA A 719 28.22 3.42 30.30
N GLN A 720 28.94 4.54 30.30
CA GLN A 720 28.86 5.54 29.24
C GLN A 720 29.99 5.30 28.23
N VAL A 721 29.62 4.88 27.02
CA VAL A 721 30.52 4.59 25.90
C VAL A 721 30.50 5.74 24.91
N VAL A 722 31.69 6.16 24.46
CA VAL A 722 31.89 7.25 23.48
C VAL A 722 32.81 6.81 22.33
N SER A 723 32.63 7.44 21.17
CA SER A 723 33.55 7.33 20.01
C SER A 723 34.90 7.97 20.38
N ILE A 724 36.04 7.34 20.04
CA ILE A 724 37.37 7.96 20.24
C ILE A 724 37.59 9.20 19.35
N ARG A 725 36.65 9.49 18.47
CA ARG A 725 36.63 10.68 17.60
C ARG A 725 35.86 11.83 18.25
N SER A 726 35.10 11.61 19.32
CA SER A 726 34.29 12.65 19.95
C SER A 726 35.15 13.75 20.61
N PRO A 727 34.64 14.99 20.71
CA PRO A 727 35.36 16.08 21.39
C PRO A 727 35.61 15.80 22.88
N GLU A 728 34.68 15.15 23.58
CA GLU A 728 34.77 14.82 25.01
C GLU A 728 35.91 13.83 25.29
N TYR A 729 36.00 12.76 24.49
CA TYR A 729 37.11 11.82 24.60
C TYR A 729 38.45 12.49 24.30
N LYS A 730 38.52 13.38 23.30
CA LYS A 730 39.73 14.14 22.97
C LYS A 730 40.13 15.11 24.09
N ALA A 731 39.18 15.68 24.83
CA ALA A 731 39.43 16.58 25.95
C ALA A 731 39.88 15.84 27.23
N HIS A 732 39.33 14.64 27.48
CA HIS A 732 39.46 13.94 28.76
C HIS A 732 39.78 12.43 28.62
N ALA A 733 40.66 12.08 27.68
CA ALA A 733 40.98 10.68 27.34
C ALA A 733 41.34 9.80 28.56
N ASP A 734 42.05 10.35 29.55
CA ASP A 734 42.45 9.64 30.79
C ASP A 734 41.26 9.22 31.69
N ALA A 735 40.06 9.79 31.48
CA ALA A 735 38.83 9.43 32.19
C ALA A 735 38.11 8.21 31.57
N TYR A 736 38.56 7.72 30.42
CA TYR A 736 37.94 6.61 29.69
C TYR A 736 38.91 5.44 29.51
N ARG A 737 38.38 4.21 29.48
CA ARG A 737 39.15 2.97 29.32
C ARG A 737 38.59 2.06 28.22
N ALA A 738 39.38 1.08 27.81
CA ALA A 738 38.87 -0.04 27.01
C ALA A 738 38.32 -1.12 27.95
N GLU A 739 37.18 -1.70 27.60
CA GLU A 739 36.46 -2.73 28.38
C GLU A 739 35.90 -3.79 27.41
N PRO A 740 36.71 -4.74 26.90
CA PRO A 740 36.21 -5.79 26.02
C PRO A 740 35.33 -6.80 26.80
N PRO A 741 34.19 -7.26 26.25
CA PRO A 741 33.69 -7.05 24.90
C PRO A 741 32.73 -5.87 24.74
N LEU A 742 32.55 -5.01 25.76
CA LEU A 742 31.66 -3.85 25.65
C LEU A 742 32.15 -2.88 24.56
N THR A 743 33.42 -2.48 24.64
CA THR A 743 34.00 -1.48 23.73
C THR A 743 34.94 -2.12 22.70
N GLY A 744 34.91 -1.61 21.47
CA GLY A 744 35.87 -1.96 20.43
C GLY A 744 37.16 -1.14 20.46
N ASP A 745 37.88 -1.16 19.34
CA ASP A 745 39.08 -0.37 19.08
C ASP A 745 38.82 1.14 18.99
N GLU A 746 37.68 1.55 18.45
CA GLU A 746 37.28 2.95 18.20
C GLU A 746 36.28 3.53 19.22
N SER A 747 36.08 2.84 20.35
CA SER A 747 35.18 3.28 21.43
C SER A 747 35.80 3.07 22.81
N ARG A 748 35.46 3.91 23.78
CA ARG A 748 35.95 3.79 25.17
C ARG A 748 34.81 4.05 26.15
N VAL A 749 34.90 3.46 27.33
CA VAL A 749 33.88 3.54 28.38
C VAL A 749 34.39 4.32 29.59
N THR A 750 33.50 5.05 30.24
CA THR A 750 33.67 5.47 31.62
C THR A 750 32.48 5.00 32.47
N GLU A 751 32.68 4.91 33.78
CA GLU A 751 31.62 4.56 34.72
C GLU A 751 30.96 5.84 35.23
N VAL A 752 29.63 5.89 35.17
CA VAL A 752 28.83 7.03 35.62
C VAL A 752 27.74 6.55 36.58
N SER A 753 27.29 7.45 37.44
CA SER A 753 26.14 7.29 38.35
C SER A 753 25.13 8.41 38.10
N ASP A 754 23.96 8.30 38.73
CA ASP A 754 22.97 9.39 38.80
C ASP A 754 22.44 9.86 37.42
N ILE A 755 22.38 8.95 36.43
CA ILE A 755 21.74 9.17 35.13
C ILE A 755 20.45 8.36 35.05
N ASP A 756 19.31 9.04 35.08
CA ASP A 756 18.00 8.42 34.88
C ASP A 756 17.87 7.79 33.48
N PHE A 757 17.02 6.76 33.36
CA PHE A 757 16.58 6.26 32.05
C PHE A 757 15.48 7.21 31.53
N PRO A 758 15.71 7.98 30.45
CA PRO A 758 14.81 9.07 30.08
C PRO A 758 13.47 8.55 29.53
N GLN A 759 12.41 9.33 29.74
CA GLN A 759 11.13 9.16 29.04
C GLN A 759 11.11 10.11 27.84
N LEU A 760 11.29 9.58 26.62
CA LEU A 760 11.30 10.37 25.38
C LEU A 760 9.92 10.57 24.77
N LEU A 761 8.96 9.69 25.08
CA LEU A 761 7.59 9.74 24.58
C LEU A 761 6.63 9.72 25.77
N ASP A 762 5.55 10.47 25.65
CA ASP A 762 4.40 10.40 26.56
C ASP A 762 3.15 10.17 25.70
N PRO A 763 2.95 8.93 25.17
CA PRO A 763 1.90 8.66 24.22
C PRO A 763 0.54 8.78 24.90
N ILE A 764 -0.33 9.61 24.34
CA ILE A 764 -1.68 9.84 24.85
C ILE A 764 -2.75 9.28 23.91
N ASP A 765 -4.00 9.46 24.32
CA ASP A 765 -5.19 8.91 23.69
C ASP A 765 -6.30 9.98 23.72
N ASP A 766 -6.21 10.96 22.82
CA ASP A 766 -7.17 12.08 22.66
C ASP A 766 -7.87 12.10 21.29
N LEU A 767 -7.75 11.00 20.53
CA LEU A 767 -8.44 10.76 19.28
C LEU A 767 -9.67 9.87 19.54
N PRO A 768 -10.81 10.10 18.86
CA PRO A 768 -11.97 9.23 19.02
C PRO A 768 -11.93 8.02 18.08
N PRO A 769 -12.43 6.85 18.51
CA PRO A 769 -12.50 5.63 17.70
C PRO A 769 -13.45 5.79 16.50
N ALA A 770 -13.17 5.09 15.41
CA ALA A 770 -13.99 5.08 14.19
C ALA A 770 -14.70 3.72 13.99
N THR A 771 -16.03 3.72 14.01
CA THR A 771 -16.88 2.55 13.77
C THR A 771 -17.46 2.54 12.35
N VAL A 772 -17.56 1.34 11.77
CA VAL A 772 -18.20 1.10 10.47
C VAL A 772 -19.10 -0.14 10.57
N ILE A 773 -20.39 0.02 10.27
CA ILE A 773 -21.34 -1.09 10.05
C ILE A 773 -21.04 -1.69 8.68
N THR A 774 -20.50 -2.91 8.63
CA THR A 774 -20.16 -3.59 7.37
C THR A 774 -21.27 -4.52 6.88
N GLN A 775 -22.22 -4.90 7.75
CA GLN A 775 -23.28 -5.85 7.42
C GLN A 775 -24.54 -5.63 8.27
N VAL A 776 -25.70 -5.71 7.62
CA VAL A 776 -27.02 -5.78 8.27
C VAL A 776 -27.78 -6.95 7.68
N THR A 777 -28.02 -7.99 8.47
CA THR A 777 -28.72 -9.21 8.05
C THR A 777 -30.11 -9.27 8.71
N PRO A 778 -31.20 -9.20 7.92
CA PRO A 778 -32.55 -9.38 8.42
C PRO A 778 -32.80 -10.76 9.04
N ARG A 779 -33.51 -10.77 10.18
CA ARG A 779 -34.14 -11.95 10.80
C ARG A 779 -35.63 -11.61 11.01
N GLU A 780 -36.48 -12.59 11.29
CA GLU A 780 -37.96 -12.44 11.27
C GLU A 780 -38.49 -11.16 11.95
N ARG A 781 -38.03 -10.90 13.17
CA ARG A 781 -38.36 -9.71 13.97
C ARG A 781 -37.14 -8.90 14.41
N GLN A 782 -35.96 -9.21 13.88
CA GLN A 782 -34.70 -8.69 14.38
C GLN A 782 -33.76 -8.30 13.24
N LEU A 783 -32.76 -7.48 13.54
CA LEU A 783 -31.63 -7.21 12.65
C LEU A 783 -30.36 -7.67 13.35
N LEU A 784 -29.59 -8.55 12.72
CA LEU A 784 -28.18 -8.74 13.08
C LEU A 784 -27.40 -7.62 12.40
N VAL A 785 -26.75 -6.78 13.19
CA VAL A 785 -25.87 -5.69 12.71
C VAL A 785 -24.45 -6.06 13.09
N GLN A 786 -23.52 -5.98 12.14
CA GLN A 786 -22.11 -6.33 12.33
C GLN A 786 -21.22 -5.25 11.72
N GLY A 787 -20.02 -5.13 12.25
CA GLY A 787 -19.08 -4.12 11.80
C GLY A 787 -17.67 -4.30 12.30
N THR A 788 -16.86 -3.27 12.05
CA THR A 788 -15.52 -3.08 12.57
C THR A 788 -15.49 -1.80 13.38
N CYS A 789 -14.60 -1.73 14.37
CA CYS A 789 -14.14 -0.50 15.00
C CYS A 789 -12.63 -0.43 14.79
N SER A 790 -12.07 0.77 14.67
CA SER A 790 -10.63 0.98 14.75
C SER A 790 -10.29 2.23 15.53
N ASP A 791 -9.13 2.19 16.18
CA ASP A 791 -8.73 3.08 17.25
C ASP A 791 -7.21 2.96 17.48
N ASN A 792 -6.59 4.01 18.00
CA ASN A 792 -5.16 4.04 18.36
C ASN A 792 -4.85 3.33 19.68
N ASN A 793 -5.87 3.01 20.48
CA ASN A 793 -5.73 2.38 21.77
C ASN A 793 -6.84 1.32 21.99
N ALA A 794 -7.42 1.28 23.19
CA ALA A 794 -8.33 0.24 23.65
C ALA A 794 -9.81 0.66 23.48
N VAL A 795 -10.53 0.06 22.53
CA VAL A 795 -11.97 0.32 22.36
C VAL A 795 -12.73 -0.30 23.53
N LYS A 796 -13.38 0.56 24.32
CA LYS A 796 -14.14 0.20 25.53
C LYS A 796 -15.53 -0.32 25.18
N ARG A 797 -16.20 0.27 24.19
CA ARG A 797 -17.50 -0.19 23.68
C ARG A 797 -17.84 0.35 22.30
N VAL A 798 -18.60 -0.45 21.55
CA VAL A 798 -19.44 0.00 20.44
C VAL A 798 -20.91 -0.05 20.89
N LEU A 799 -21.66 1.02 20.62
CA LEU A 799 -23.09 1.14 20.90
C LEU A 799 -23.85 1.30 19.58
N VAL A 800 -24.94 0.54 19.40
CA VAL A 800 -25.83 0.65 18.23
C VAL A 800 -27.26 0.90 18.71
N ASN A 801 -27.82 2.06 18.34
CA ASN A 801 -29.12 2.55 18.84
C ASN A 801 -29.21 2.53 20.39
N GLY A 802 -28.09 2.72 21.08
CA GLY A 802 -27.97 2.66 22.55
C GLY A 802 -27.79 1.25 23.15
N GLN A 803 -27.92 0.19 22.35
CA GLN A 803 -27.63 -1.18 22.78
C GLN A 803 -26.14 -1.50 22.59
N ALA A 804 -25.49 -2.09 23.59
CA ALA A 804 -24.10 -2.49 23.49
C ALA A 804 -23.90 -3.65 22.49
N ALA A 805 -22.91 -3.51 21.61
CA ALA A 805 -22.44 -4.58 20.75
C ALA A 805 -21.52 -5.54 21.50
N ARG A 806 -21.48 -6.79 21.03
CA ARG A 806 -20.55 -7.83 21.47
C ARG A 806 -19.33 -7.79 20.56
N ALA A 807 -18.14 -7.64 21.12
CA ALA A 807 -16.89 -7.87 20.39
C ALA A 807 -16.84 -9.34 19.90
N THR A 808 -16.47 -9.55 18.64
CA THR A 808 -16.29 -10.89 18.03
C THR A 808 -14.83 -11.19 17.70
N SER A 809 -13.97 -10.17 17.71
CA SER A 809 -12.52 -10.28 17.90
C SER A 809 -12.03 -9.11 18.77
N ASP A 810 -10.78 -9.15 19.20
CA ASP A 810 -10.21 -8.20 20.15
C ASP A 810 -10.34 -6.74 19.69
N ASN A 811 -10.44 -5.84 20.67
CA ASN A 811 -10.57 -4.39 20.46
C ASN A 811 -11.74 -3.95 19.57
N PHE A 812 -12.81 -4.77 19.48
CA PHE A 812 -13.92 -4.56 18.55
C PHE A 812 -13.50 -4.47 17.06
N ALA A 813 -12.32 -5.00 16.69
CA ALA A 813 -11.87 -5.11 15.29
C ALA A 813 -12.86 -5.90 14.41
N THR A 814 -13.67 -6.76 15.04
CA THR A 814 -15.00 -7.13 14.56
C THR A 814 -15.98 -7.11 15.73
N TRP A 815 -17.24 -6.73 15.48
CA TRP A 815 -18.30 -6.71 16.48
C TRP A 815 -19.67 -7.09 15.88
N GLU A 816 -20.61 -7.49 16.73
CA GLU A 816 -22.00 -7.79 16.35
C GLU A 816 -23.00 -7.28 17.40
N VAL A 817 -24.25 -7.05 16.99
CA VAL A 817 -25.39 -6.82 17.88
C VAL A 817 -26.67 -7.34 17.22
N THR A 818 -27.66 -7.78 18.01
CA THR A 818 -28.99 -8.12 17.51
C THR A 818 -30.01 -7.15 18.08
N LEU A 819 -30.66 -6.38 17.20
CA LEU A 819 -31.69 -5.38 17.53
C LEU A 819 -33.09 -5.94 17.25
N ASP A 820 -34.13 -5.51 17.98
CA ASP A 820 -35.52 -5.68 17.54
C ASP A 820 -35.78 -4.72 16.36
N ARG A 821 -36.44 -5.21 15.30
CA ARG A 821 -36.72 -4.42 14.08
C ARG A 821 -37.91 -3.46 14.27
N SER A 822 -38.78 -3.69 15.25
CA SER A 822 -40.01 -2.93 15.43
C SER A 822 -39.74 -1.53 15.99
N GLY A 823 -40.31 -0.52 15.32
CA GLY A 823 -40.15 0.89 15.68
C GLY A 823 -38.84 1.56 15.22
N LEU A 824 -37.87 0.83 14.69
CA LEU A 824 -36.66 1.42 14.11
C LEU A 824 -36.96 2.17 12.80
N SER A 825 -36.37 3.35 12.65
CA SER A 825 -36.26 4.13 11.40
C SER A 825 -34.87 4.04 10.76
N GLU A 826 -33.85 3.82 11.59
CA GLU A 826 -32.43 3.92 11.26
C GLU A 826 -31.59 3.09 12.24
N ILE A 827 -30.38 2.74 11.82
CA ILE A 827 -29.37 2.05 12.60
C ILE A 827 -28.21 3.03 12.80
N ILE A 828 -27.88 3.36 14.04
CA ILE A 828 -26.83 4.34 14.38
C ILE A 828 -25.80 3.64 15.26
N ALA A 829 -24.61 3.39 14.72
CA ALA A 829 -23.48 2.83 15.47
C ALA A 829 -22.47 3.93 15.84
N HIS A 830 -21.95 3.91 17.07
CA HIS A 830 -20.83 4.75 17.50
C HIS A 830 -19.95 4.05 18.53
N SER A 831 -18.68 4.45 18.62
CA SER A 831 -17.70 3.91 19.58
C SER A 831 -17.27 4.88 20.70
N GLU A 832 -16.76 4.31 21.78
CA GLU A 832 -16.06 4.98 22.89
C GLU A 832 -14.82 4.14 23.28
N ASP A 833 -13.69 4.80 23.51
CA ASP A 833 -12.41 4.19 23.90
C ASP A 833 -12.22 4.13 25.44
N ALA A 834 -11.06 3.64 25.88
CA ALA A 834 -10.72 3.48 27.28
C ALA A 834 -10.37 4.80 28.00
N ALA A 835 -9.83 5.80 27.29
CA ALA A 835 -9.59 7.15 27.82
C ALA A 835 -10.89 7.94 28.02
N GLY A 836 -11.92 7.62 27.22
CA GLY A 836 -13.25 8.21 27.24
C GLY A 836 -13.54 9.16 26.09
N ASN A 837 -12.76 9.17 24.99
CA ASN A 837 -13.17 9.89 23.79
C ASN A 837 -14.30 9.12 23.09
N ILE A 838 -15.13 9.85 22.35
CA ILE A 838 -16.37 9.34 21.76
C ILE A 838 -16.40 9.72 20.29
N GLU A 839 -16.80 8.77 19.46
CA GLU A 839 -16.99 8.98 18.03
C GLU A 839 -18.07 10.04 17.75
N HIS A 840 -17.65 11.25 17.35
CA HIS A 840 -18.60 12.32 17.03
C HIS A 840 -19.39 12.03 15.73
N LEU A 841 -18.78 11.33 14.77
CA LEU A 841 -19.41 10.92 13.51
C LEU A 841 -19.96 9.50 13.62
N ALA A 842 -21.09 9.31 14.28
CA ALA A 842 -21.79 8.02 14.29
C ALA A 842 -22.09 7.52 12.86
N HIS A 843 -21.96 6.21 12.62
CA HIS A 843 -22.34 5.60 11.34
C HIS A 843 -23.85 5.32 11.32
N THR A 844 -24.58 6.13 10.55
CA THR A 844 -26.03 6.00 10.38
C THR A 844 -26.38 5.33 9.05
N LEU A 845 -27.23 4.30 9.10
CA LEU A 845 -27.88 3.68 7.94
C LEU A 845 -29.40 3.75 8.11
N THR A 846 -30.14 4.34 7.16
CA THR A 846 -31.61 4.34 7.24
C THR A 846 -32.18 2.94 6.97
N LEU A 847 -33.35 2.61 7.56
CA LEU A 847 -34.04 1.37 7.19
C LEU A 847 -34.57 1.37 5.75
N THR A 848 -34.57 2.51 5.06
CA THR A 848 -34.82 2.57 3.61
C THR A 848 -33.61 2.04 2.84
N GLU A 849 -32.41 2.53 3.14
CA GLU A 849 -31.17 2.02 2.53
C GLU A 849 -30.97 0.53 2.84
N VAL A 850 -31.17 0.09 4.09
CA VAL A 850 -31.14 -1.34 4.46
C VAL A 850 -32.17 -2.17 3.68
N GLN A 851 -33.34 -1.60 3.35
CA GLN A 851 -34.35 -2.28 2.53
C GLN A 851 -34.08 -2.22 1.03
N VAL A 852 -33.32 -1.24 0.55
CA VAL A 852 -32.83 -1.21 -0.84
C VAL A 852 -31.71 -2.26 -0.99
N ILE A 853 -30.73 -2.25 -0.09
CA ILE A 853 -29.61 -3.21 0.01
C ILE A 853 -30.06 -4.68 0.21
N ALA A 854 -31.32 -4.90 0.62
CA ALA A 854 -31.93 -6.22 0.80
C ALA A 854 -33.10 -6.50 -0.18
N ARG A 855 -33.14 -5.78 -1.31
CA ARG A 855 -34.10 -5.96 -2.42
C ARG A 855 -33.42 -5.85 -3.80
N GLU A 856 -32.38 -5.02 -3.87
CA GLU A 856 -31.24 -5.20 -4.77
C GLU A 856 -30.53 -6.53 -4.45
#